data_AF-A0A847YR66-F1
#
_entry.id   AF-A0A847YR66-F1
#
_cell.length_a   1.000
_cell.length_b   1.000
_cell.length_c   1.000
_cell.angle_alpha   90.00
_cell.angle_beta   90.00
_cell.angle_gamma   90.00
#
_symmetry.space_group_name_H-M   'P 1'
#
loop_
_entity.id
_entity.type
_entity.pdbx_description
1 polymer ?
#
loop_
_entity_poly.entity_id
_entity_poly.type
_entity_poly.pdbx_seq_one_letter_code
_entity_poly.pdbx_strand_id
1 'polypeptide(L)'
;MMIRKLFLTMLFVGAFLLGGCALFSTQGPRSPGLGGGATPPRESAVAGLQEVSPEAESQWRLPDHLADEGAGNFHRVVTGAGLLAPQALELAAGPGGRLEYFLDVDGSDDELTYRFQFLSTQGTGRLNIAAIDKNGRTVATVGYVFTGVLPARNGQAAWIDRRLSNNYQGGWVHDRLRPAELFATQFPSFAADAVVRYRVGIETGHGQHALVTELKSAGSQVEGTKITWQLAPRKIVQGETHSFVAVVANVTDRVLENLTVRLQEPFGYGLVAVGSLERKIERLSPAETIALTWQVRGQRDSAVNLGQPWELRLSVNKTPAPAVTRVDVVDPAPGKIFYVMTEDLEPIDAAGYPTAWGNQNGWLDPEEYRVQLIHKAEALNRIAEKHGAFWTHYLAMPALAAGDWAAARSAKPDWRTTLEQVRQSVRDQSKRGHEYALHLHSDYDPEVPGNLLSYHPPTDGLWANHLRHGWSHSFPDEGTIHQRGSRTGILYYHLREISKLTAGYPGGEILTARTGSFDFGNGPDSEAMSMRAYRRVGLWGNSDADGNAGGITAGDYRRALYLTPPDDINAPATDLKKLGIVEFRPTPRKFIMYDVDNAASLNAKARQGVQEFTEGGRVQAGIHSIVGFSHAMFIMGLPDWRSTVGRHYQDLDEHLAFLKREYVDKGLLHFATATTLVREYLDYYWPEPLALTGPLLRESKLGLEFALDLLGRYIPVDKEHRHLLTLKIPVRFWGSGLHATLMKNGQPDQVVLLSGDRYELSFVWDDRQDQYVLVIGQRVARPPAVSGKTLLERPTPQRQVPPLPRQPANLLRNDWQPRFR
;
A
#
# COMPACT_ATOMS: atom_id res chain seq x y z
N MET A 1 -25.42 -48.55 -21.30
CA MET A 1 -25.46 -49.76 -22.13
C MET A 1 -25.15 -49.33 -23.56
N MET A 2 -24.03 -49.79 -24.14
CA MET A 2 -23.71 -49.89 -25.59
C MET A 2 -24.10 -48.71 -26.53
N ILE A 3 -23.24 -48.01 -27.27
CA ILE A 3 -22.36 -48.49 -28.36
C ILE A 3 -21.54 -47.30 -28.92
N ARG A 4 -20.30 -47.56 -29.35
CA ARG A 4 -19.42 -46.71 -30.18
C ARG A 4 -19.89 -46.69 -31.65
N LYS A 5 -19.65 -45.59 -32.40
CA LYS A 5 -18.80 -45.52 -33.63
C LYS A 5 -19.21 -44.41 -34.64
N LEU A 6 -18.17 -43.68 -35.09
CA LEU A 6 -17.74 -43.39 -36.49
C LEU A 6 -18.12 -42.10 -37.28
N PHE A 7 -17.15 -41.78 -38.18
CA PHE A 7 -17.05 -40.87 -39.35
C PHE A 7 -16.65 -39.41 -39.06
N LEU A 8 -15.51 -38.83 -39.46
CA LEU A 8 -14.54 -38.89 -40.61
C LEU A 8 -14.95 -38.13 -41.89
N THR A 9 -13.98 -37.32 -42.38
CA THR A 9 -13.69 -36.84 -43.77
C THR A 9 -14.56 -35.70 -44.34
N MET A 10 -14.11 -34.75 -45.17
CA MET A 10 -12.82 -34.22 -45.66
C MET A 10 -13.14 -33.06 -46.66
N LEU A 11 -12.25 -32.05 -46.77
CA LEU A 11 -11.70 -31.45 -48.01
C LEU A 11 -12.40 -30.42 -48.96
N PHE A 12 -11.50 -29.52 -49.46
CA PHE A 12 -11.28 -28.94 -50.83
C PHE A 12 -11.91 -27.58 -51.27
N VAL A 13 -11.04 -26.54 -51.34
CA VAL A 13 -10.59 -25.70 -52.51
C VAL A 13 -11.40 -24.56 -53.16
N GLY A 14 -10.67 -23.44 -53.42
CA GLY A 14 -10.54 -22.87 -54.78
C GLY A 14 -10.69 -21.35 -54.99
N ALA A 15 -9.56 -20.65 -55.27
CA ALA A 15 -9.22 -19.82 -56.48
C ALA A 15 -10.28 -18.84 -57.09
N PHE A 16 -10.03 -17.70 -57.75
CA PHE A 16 -8.86 -16.94 -58.25
C PHE A 16 -9.36 -15.57 -58.84
N LEU A 17 -8.48 -14.54 -58.87
CA LEU A 17 -8.16 -13.53 -59.94
C LEU A 17 -9.16 -12.52 -60.61
N LEU A 18 -8.65 -11.26 -60.71
CA LEU A 18 -8.46 -10.37 -61.90
C LEU A 18 -9.30 -9.08 -62.13
N GLY A 19 -8.53 -7.98 -62.33
CA GLY A 19 -8.70 -6.92 -63.36
C GLY A 19 -9.37 -5.62 -62.90
N GLY A 20 -8.92 -4.39 -63.21
CA GLY A 20 -7.85 -3.84 -64.05
C GLY A 20 -8.15 -2.39 -64.50
N CYS A 21 -7.11 -1.52 -64.55
CA CYS A 21 -6.87 -0.31 -65.39
C CYS A 21 -7.82 0.93 -65.33
N ALA A 22 -7.37 2.14 -64.93
CA ALA A 22 -6.59 3.21 -65.63
C ALA A 22 -7.51 4.24 -66.39
N LEU A 23 -7.43 5.58 -66.31
CA LEU A 23 -6.38 6.53 -66.76
C LEU A 23 -6.78 8.04 -66.53
N PHE A 24 -5.77 8.94 -66.37
CA PHE A 24 -5.63 10.41 -66.66
C PHE A 24 -6.62 11.47 -66.09
N SER A 25 -6.31 12.75 -65.78
CA SER A 25 -5.11 13.59 -65.58
C SER A 25 -5.55 14.98 -65.07
N THR A 26 -4.73 15.70 -64.28
CA THR A 26 -4.23 17.10 -64.48
C THR A 26 -3.88 17.86 -63.19
N GLN A 27 -2.64 18.35 -63.17
CA GLN A 27 -2.03 19.55 -62.55
C GLN A 27 -2.39 20.00 -61.11
N GLY A 28 -1.36 20.05 -60.25
CA GLY A 28 -1.39 20.53 -58.85
C GLY A 28 -1.25 22.06 -58.70
N PRO A 29 -0.58 22.61 -57.65
CA PRO A 29 -0.10 22.01 -56.41
C PRO A 29 -0.49 22.82 -55.14
N ARG A 30 -0.63 22.15 -53.99
CA ARG A 30 0.04 22.46 -52.70
C ARG A 30 -0.70 21.83 -51.52
N SER A 31 0.12 21.17 -50.70
CA SER A 31 -0.08 20.75 -49.31
C SER A 31 -1.12 19.67 -49.03
N PRO A 32 -0.66 18.55 -48.45
CA PRO A 32 -1.44 17.87 -47.43
C PRO A 32 -0.64 17.74 -46.14
N GLY A 33 -1.27 18.22 -45.06
CA GLY A 33 -1.13 17.59 -43.77
C GLY A 33 -1.95 16.30 -43.71
N LEU A 34 -1.59 15.49 -42.72
CA LEU A 34 -2.31 14.35 -42.13
C LEU A 34 -2.46 13.10 -43.01
N GLY A 35 -1.75 12.04 -42.61
CA GLY A 35 -1.96 10.69 -43.11
C GLY A 35 -1.15 9.68 -42.28
N GLY A 36 -1.87 8.83 -41.56
CA GLY A 36 -1.38 7.87 -40.57
C GLY A 36 -0.18 7.03 -40.97
N GLY A 37 0.64 6.74 -39.96
CA GLY A 37 1.58 5.63 -39.95
C GLY A 37 1.68 5.15 -38.52
N ALA A 38 0.96 4.08 -38.19
CA ALA A 38 1.35 3.24 -37.07
C ALA A 38 2.76 2.73 -37.39
N THR A 39 3.75 3.41 -36.83
CA THR A 39 5.14 2.98 -36.91
C THR A 39 5.18 1.61 -36.23
N PRO A 40 5.72 0.56 -36.88
CA PRO A 40 6.00 -0.68 -36.16
C PRO A 40 6.82 -0.33 -34.91
N PRO A 41 6.70 -1.09 -33.80
CA PRO A 41 7.46 -0.80 -32.59
C PRO A 41 8.91 -0.63 -33.03
N ARG A 42 9.47 0.58 -32.83
CA ARG A 42 10.88 0.82 -33.13
C ARG A 42 11.61 -0.28 -32.39
N GLU A 43 12.24 -1.18 -33.13
CA GLU A 43 13.27 -2.04 -32.58
C GLU A 43 14.12 -1.13 -31.70
N SER A 44 14.15 -1.43 -30.40
CA SER A 44 14.92 -0.66 -29.44
C SER A 44 16.31 -0.53 -30.05
N ALA A 45 16.73 0.72 -30.28
CA ALA A 45 18.03 0.96 -30.88
C ALA A 45 19.06 0.14 -30.11
N VAL A 46 19.87 -0.65 -30.81
CA VAL A 46 20.86 -1.56 -30.19
C VAL A 46 21.82 -0.81 -29.24
N ALA A 47 21.93 0.51 -29.39
CA ALA A 47 22.72 1.43 -28.57
C ALA A 47 21.89 2.29 -27.57
N GLY A 48 20.58 2.09 -27.46
CA GLY A 48 19.72 2.87 -26.58
C GLY A 48 19.92 2.52 -25.11
N LEU A 49 20.18 3.52 -24.28
CA LEU A 49 20.20 3.38 -22.83
C LEU A 49 18.78 3.45 -22.28
N GLN A 50 18.45 2.56 -21.34
CA GLN A 50 17.15 2.50 -20.68
C GLN A 50 17.33 2.83 -19.21
N GLU A 51 16.49 3.71 -18.69
CA GLU A 51 16.45 4.03 -17.26
C GLU A 51 16.00 2.82 -16.45
N VAL A 52 16.66 2.58 -15.32
CA VAL A 52 16.34 1.46 -14.42
C VAL A 52 15.52 1.94 -13.22
N SER A 53 14.88 1.01 -12.50
CA SER A 53 14.00 1.34 -11.37
C SER A 53 14.75 2.08 -10.24
N PRO A 54 14.04 2.86 -9.39
CA PRO A 54 14.63 3.58 -8.25
C PRO A 54 15.41 2.70 -7.25
N GLU A 55 15.16 1.39 -7.22
CA GLU A 55 15.92 0.43 -6.41
C GLU A 55 17.41 0.41 -6.80
N ALA A 56 17.73 0.70 -8.06
CA ALA A 56 19.11 0.78 -8.55
C ALA A 56 19.84 2.04 -8.05
N GLU A 57 19.15 3.16 -7.83
CA GLU A 57 19.74 4.40 -7.28
C GLU A 57 20.32 4.18 -5.88
N SER A 58 19.72 3.28 -5.10
CA SER A 58 20.22 2.91 -3.77
C SER A 58 21.60 2.23 -3.82
N GLN A 59 21.93 1.51 -4.91
CA GLN A 59 23.24 0.88 -5.09
C GLN A 59 24.33 1.92 -5.35
N TRP A 60 23.96 3.04 -5.98
CA TRP A 60 24.82 4.20 -6.22
C TRP A 60 24.84 5.18 -5.03
N ARG A 61 24.07 4.90 -3.97
CA ARG A 61 24.00 5.70 -2.74
C ARG A 61 23.67 7.17 -2.98
N LEU A 62 22.83 7.44 -3.97
CA LEU A 62 22.27 8.76 -4.18
C LEU A 62 21.17 9.03 -3.14
N PRO A 63 21.07 10.24 -2.56
CA PRO A 63 21.77 11.50 -2.88
C PRO A 63 23.07 11.74 -2.11
N ASP A 64 23.41 10.91 -1.12
CA ASP A 64 24.53 11.15 -0.19
C ASP A 64 25.90 11.33 -0.89
N HIS A 65 26.01 10.80 -2.10
CA HIS A 65 27.23 10.74 -2.90
C HIS A 65 27.19 11.64 -4.15
N LEU A 66 26.22 12.56 -4.24
CA LEU A 66 26.09 13.49 -5.35
C LEU A 66 25.99 14.93 -4.85
N ALA A 67 26.89 15.79 -5.32
CA ALA A 67 26.76 17.23 -5.20
C ALA A 67 26.12 17.78 -6.49
N ASP A 68 25.02 18.53 -6.34
CA ASP A 68 24.26 19.12 -7.44
C ASP A 68 24.13 20.64 -7.20
N GLU A 69 24.79 21.42 -8.05
CA GLU A 69 24.84 22.88 -7.96
C GLU A 69 24.42 23.54 -9.28
N GLY A 70 23.60 24.59 -9.20
CA GLY A 70 23.15 25.36 -10.37
C GLY A 70 21.89 24.81 -11.04
N ALA A 71 21.60 25.30 -12.25
CA ALA A 71 20.34 24.98 -12.95
C ALA A 71 20.57 24.11 -14.19
N GLY A 72 19.61 23.24 -14.48
CA GLY A 72 19.60 22.39 -15.68
C GLY A 72 20.43 21.11 -15.57
N ASN A 73 20.72 20.67 -14.34
CA ASN A 73 21.38 19.38 -14.09
C ASN A 73 20.38 18.23 -14.17
N PHE A 74 20.89 17.06 -14.57
CA PHE A 74 20.12 15.83 -14.71
C PHE A 74 21.00 14.64 -14.35
N HIS A 75 20.46 13.70 -13.60
CA HIS A 75 21.10 12.42 -13.31
C HIS A 75 20.07 11.29 -13.27
N ARG A 76 20.48 10.08 -13.65
CA ARG A 76 19.69 8.85 -13.54
C ARG A 76 20.57 7.62 -13.66
N VAL A 77 20.06 6.46 -13.24
CA VAL A 77 20.74 5.18 -13.48
C VAL A 77 20.18 4.54 -14.75
N VAL A 78 21.06 4.02 -15.60
CA VAL A 78 20.71 3.44 -16.91
C VAL A 78 21.33 2.07 -17.13
N THR A 79 20.75 1.27 -18.03
CA THR A 79 21.26 -0.01 -18.53
C THR A 79 21.26 -0.03 -20.07
N GLY A 80 22.07 -0.90 -20.67
CA GLY A 80 22.14 -1.07 -22.13
C GLY A 80 23.41 -1.79 -22.59
N ALA A 81 23.32 -2.49 -23.73
CA ALA A 81 24.42 -3.31 -24.25
C ALA A 81 25.72 -2.50 -24.52
N GLY A 82 25.60 -1.20 -24.83
CA GLY A 82 26.74 -0.31 -25.08
C GLY A 82 27.57 0.05 -23.85
N LEU A 83 27.11 -0.26 -22.63
CA LEU A 83 27.82 0.08 -21.39
C LEU A 83 28.98 -0.89 -21.09
N LEU A 84 28.91 -2.12 -21.59
CA LEU A 84 29.77 -3.24 -21.16
C LEU A 84 29.81 -3.41 -19.62
N ALA A 85 28.71 -3.04 -18.97
CA ALA A 85 28.47 -3.15 -17.53
C ALA A 85 26.94 -3.32 -17.32
N PRO A 86 26.50 -3.92 -16.20
CA PRO A 86 25.06 -4.10 -15.95
C PRO A 86 24.29 -2.77 -15.92
N GLN A 87 24.91 -1.72 -15.38
CA GLN A 87 24.33 -0.39 -15.21
C GLN A 87 25.39 0.71 -15.28
N ALA A 88 24.95 1.95 -15.47
CA ALA A 88 25.76 3.16 -15.34
C ALA A 88 24.96 4.28 -14.66
N LEU A 89 25.64 5.17 -13.94
CA LEU A 89 25.10 6.47 -13.55
C LEU A 89 25.35 7.48 -14.67
N GLU A 90 24.28 8.08 -15.18
CA GLU A 90 24.30 9.16 -16.16
C GLU A 90 24.28 10.51 -15.43
N LEU A 91 25.21 11.41 -15.78
CA LEU A 91 25.35 12.76 -15.20
C LEU A 91 25.41 13.79 -16.33
N ALA A 92 24.40 14.65 -16.45
CA ALA A 92 24.37 15.71 -17.45
C ALA A 92 24.22 17.08 -16.76
N ALA A 93 25.22 17.94 -16.92
CA ALA A 93 25.23 19.26 -16.31
C ALA A 93 24.68 20.32 -17.28
N GLY A 94 23.84 21.22 -16.78
CA GLY A 94 23.31 22.34 -17.56
C GLY A 94 24.39 23.40 -17.90
N PRO A 95 24.09 24.41 -18.74
CA PRO A 95 25.05 25.46 -19.11
C PRO A 95 25.64 26.24 -17.93
N GLY A 96 24.88 26.39 -16.83
CA GLY A 96 25.32 26.98 -15.57
C GLY A 96 25.26 26.01 -14.39
N GLY A 97 25.22 24.71 -14.67
CA GLY A 97 25.11 23.65 -13.69
C GLY A 97 26.41 22.87 -13.52
N ARG A 98 26.56 22.22 -12.37
CA ARG A 98 27.68 21.37 -11.97
C ARG A 98 27.17 20.19 -11.16
N LEU A 99 27.61 18.98 -11.51
CA LEU A 99 27.38 17.73 -10.78
C LEU A 99 28.73 17.12 -10.41
N GLU A 100 28.83 16.59 -9.20
CA GLU A 100 29.95 15.73 -8.79
C GLU A 100 29.41 14.47 -8.12
N TYR A 101 29.62 13.31 -8.76
CA TYR A 101 29.40 12.02 -8.11
C TYR A 101 30.70 11.60 -7.44
N PHE A 102 30.68 11.35 -6.13
CA PHE A 102 31.88 11.07 -5.35
C PHE A 102 31.75 9.89 -4.40
N LEU A 103 32.88 9.27 -4.08
CA LEU A 103 33.02 8.27 -3.02
C LEU A 103 34.11 8.70 -2.04
N ASP A 104 33.84 8.52 -0.76
CA ASP A 104 34.86 8.58 0.28
C ASP A 104 35.45 7.17 0.48
N VAL A 105 36.76 7.05 0.28
CA VAL A 105 37.58 5.84 0.34
C VAL A 105 38.47 5.91 1.57
N ASP A 106 38.64 4.81 2.30
CA ASP A 106 39.49 4.81 3.51
C ASP A 106 40.95 5.15 3.16
N GLY A 107 41.64 5.88 4.03
CA GLY A 107 43.06 6.20 3.87
C GLY A 107 43.96 4.96 3.80
N SER A 108 43.50 3.83 4.35
CA SER A 108 44.20 2.54 4.30
C SER A 108 43.91 1.70 3.05
N ASP A 109 43.00 2.12 2.16
CA ASP A 109 42.72 1.38 0.94
C ASP A 109 43.83 1.58 -0.09
N ASP A 110 44.46 0.47 -0.49
CA ASP A 110 45.67 0.51 -1.32
C ASP A 110 45.40 0.86 -2.79
N GLU A 111 44.19 0.66 -3.31
CA GLU A 111 43.90 0.74 -4.74
C GLU A 111 42.48 1.23 -5.03
N LEU A 112 42.35 2.06 -6.07
CA LEU A 112 41.12 2.66 -6.57
C LEU A 112 40.92 2.22 -8.01
N THR A 113 39.77 1.64 -8.32
CA THR A 113 39.35 1.33 -9.70
C THR A 113 38.22 2.25 -10.12
N TYR A 114 38.32 2.81 -11.32
CA TYR A 114 37.26 3.64 -11.89
C TYR A 114 37.10 3.37 -13.38
N ARG A 115 35.85 3.48 -13.84
CA ARG A 115 35.47 3.40 -15.24
C ARG A 115 34.34 4.37 -15.56
N PHE A 116 34.65 5.36 -16.40
CA PHE A 116 33.70 6.38 -16.83
C PHE A 116 33.97 6.86 -18.25
N GLN A 117 33.02 7.56 -18.86
CA GLN A 117 33.16 8.17 -20.17
C GLN A 117 32.53 9.56 -20.16
N PHE A 118 33.23 10.56 -20.68
CA PHE A 118 32.63 11.88 -20.99
C PHE A 118 32.07 11.86 -22.42
N LEU A 119 30.85 12.37 -22.59
CA LEU A 119 30.09 12.29 -23.83
C LEU A 119 30.08 13.60 -24.63
N SER A 120 30.69 14.66 -24.12
CA SER A 120 30.85 15.94 -24.80
C SER A 120 32.31 16.39 -24.78
N THR A 121 32.77 17.05 -25.84
CA THR A 121 34.08 17.73 -25.89
C THR A 121 34.02 19.14 -25.28
N GLN A 122 32.82 19.60 -24.94
CA GLN A 122 32.54 20.93 -24.37
C GLN A 122 32.19 20.81 -22.88
N GLY A 123 32.32 21.92 -22.14
CA GLY A 123 32.07 21.94 -20.70
C GLY A 123 33.24 21.42 -19.87
N THR A 124 33.00 21.24 -18.56
CA THR A 124 33.98 20.80 -17.56
C THR A 124 33.81 19.31 -17.29
N GLY A 125 34.86 18.53 -17.51
CA GLY A 125 34.90 17.09 -17.22
C GLY A 125 36.20 16.72 -16.51
N ARG A 126 36.10 16.32 -15.24
CA ARG A 126 37.26 16.07 -14.37
C ARG A 126 37.08 14.83 -13.50
N LEU A 127 38.21 14.20 -13.17
CA LEU A 127 38.32 13.26 -12.07
C LEU A 127 39.12 13.96 -10.96
N ASN A 128 38.56 14.01 -9.75
CA ASN A 128 39.09 14.72 -8.60
C ASN A 128 39.46 13.70 -7.52
N ILE A 129 40.67 13.75 -6.96
CA ILE A 129 41.04 12.95 -5.80
C ILE A 129 41.55 13.90 -4.72
N ALA A 130 40.81 14.01 -3.61
CA ALA A 130 41.15 14.87 -2.49
C ALA A 130 41.56 14.02 -1.28
N ALA A 131 42.75 14.28 -0.74
CA ALA A 131 43.22 13.69 0.51
C ALA A 131 42.64 14.47 1.69
N ILE A 132 41.95 13.80 2.61
CA ILE A 132 41.24 14.43 3.73
C ILE A 132 41.85 14.00 5.06
N ASP A 133 42.13 14.99 5.93
CA ASP A 133 42.64 14.74 7.28
C ASP A 133 41.55 14.32 8.27
N LYS A 134 41.97 13.95 9.49
CA LYS A 134 41.07 13.59 10.60
C LYS A 134 40.06 14.67 11.02
N ASN A 135 40.28 15.92 10.62
CA ASN A 135 39.39 17.05 10.92
C ASN A 135 38.44 17.34 9.75
N GLY A 136 38.43 16.52 8.70
CA GLY A 136 37.61 16.71 7.50
C GLY A 136 38.16 17.77 6.54
N ARG A 137 39.41 18.23 6.71
CA ARG A 137 40.04 19.24 5.84
C ARG A 137 40.76 18.57 4.68
N THR A 138 40.59 19.12 3.48
CA THR A 138 41.38 18.72 2.31
C THR A 138 42.84 19.17 2.49
N VAL A 139 43.75 18.21 2.56
CA VAL A 139 45.20 18.43 2.72
C VAL A 139 45.85 18.70 1.37
N ALA A 140 45.44 17.95 0.34
CA ALA A 140 45.86 18.13 -1.04
C ALA A 140 44.83 17.55 -2.01
N THR A 141 44.92 17.94 -3.28
CA THR A 141 44.10 17.42 -4.37
C THR A 141 44.97 17.09 -5.58
N VAL A 142 44.77 15.90 -6.15
CA VAL A 142 45.28 15.56 -7.47
C VAL A 142 44.07 15.36 -8.38
N GLY A 143 44.04 16.03 -9.52
CA GLY A 143 42.95 15.89 -10.47
C GLY A 143 43.42 15.65 -11.90
N TYR A 144 42.57 15.00 -12.70
CA TYR A 144 42.75 14.79 -14.12
C TYR A 144 41.71 15.59 -14.88
N VAL A 145 42.16 16.37 -15.86
CA VAL A 145 41.26 17.20 -16.69
C VAL A 145 41.09 16.56 -18.04
N PHE A 146 39.84 16.21 -18.38
CA PHE A 146 39.50 15.55 -19.63
C PHE A 146 38.84 16.52 -20.62
N THR A 147 38.09 17.51 -20.12
CA THR A 147 37.48 18.58 -20.91
C THR A 147 37.44 19.90 -20.11
N GLY A 148 37.40 21.02 -20.82
CA GLY A 148 37.33 22.35 -20.22
C GLY A 148 38.68 22.93 -19.81
N VAL A 149 38.63 23.92 -18.90
CA VAL A 149 39.80 24.69 -18.46
C VAL A 149 40.65 23.84 -17.53
N LEU A 150 41.95 23.76 -17.81
CA LEU A 150 42.96 23.18 -16.93
C LEU A 150 43.21 24.15 -15.75
N PRO A 151 42.90 23.77 -14.50
CA PRO A 151 43.14 24.64 -13.36
C PRO A 151 44.65 24.84 -13.11
N ALA A 152 44.99 25.96 -12.45
CA ALA A 152 46.37 26.24 -12.08
C ALA A 152 46.86 25.27 -10.99
N ARG A 153 48.10 24.78 -11.14
CA ARG A 153 48.80 24.05 -10.08
C ARG A 153 49.16 25.01 -8.94
N ASN A 154 49.00 24.57 -7.70
CA ASN A 154 49.46 25.29 -6.51
C ASN A 154 50.02 24.31 -5.45
N GLY A 155 50.40 24.81 -4.27
CA GLY A 155 50.99 24.00 -3.21
C GLY A 155 50.10 22.89 -2.64
N GLN A 156 48.80 22.90 -2.92
CA GLN A 156 47.81 21.93 -2.43
C GLN A 156 47.02 21.27 -3.58
N ALA A 157 47.21 21.68 -4.84
CA ALA A 157 46.47 21.14 -5.97
C ALA A 157 47.38 20.91 -7.17
N ALA A 158 47.37 19.69 -7.70
CA ALA A 158 48.07 19.29 -8.91
C ALA A 158 47.08 18.75 -9.94
N TRP A 159 47.21 19.18 -11.19
CA TRP A 159 46.29 18.83 -12.27
C TRP A 159 47.05 18.23 -13.44
N ILE A 160 46.60 17.05 -13.89
CA ILE A 160 47.17 16.30 -15.01
C ILE A 160 46.27 16.51 -16.23
N ASP A 161 46.84 17.01 -17.31
CA ASP A 161 46.11 17.26 -18.54
C ASP A 161 45.94 15.97 -19.36
N ARG A 162 44.70 15.50 -19.50
CA ARG A 162 44.30 14.32 -20.29
C ARG A 162 43.40 14.68 -21.47
N ARG A 163 43.29 15.98 -21.80
CA ARG A 163 42.38 16.47 -22.84
C ARG A 163 42.73 15.92 -24.22
N LEU A 164 44.01 15.73 -24.53
CA LEU A 164 44.48 15.19 -25.81
C LEU A 164 44.05 13.73 -26.03
N SER A 165 44.15 12.87 -25.01
CA SER A 165 43.76 11.46 -25.15
C SER A 165 42.24 11.29 -25.25
N ASN A 166 41.46 12.07 -24.49
CA ASN A 166 40.00 11.90 -24.46
C ASN A 166 39.27 12.61 -25.61
N ASN A 167 39.65 13.85 -25.96
CA ASN A 167 38.93 14.62 -26.98
C ASN A 167 39.06 14.05 -28.40
N TYR A 168 40.05 13.19 -28.66
CA TYR A 168 40.30 12.62 -29.98
C TYR A 168 39.99 11.13 -30.08
N GLN A 169 40.03 10.36 -28.98
CA GLN A 169 39.78 8.91 -29.00
C GLN A 169 38.36 8.53 -28.55
N GLY A 170 37.67 9.38 -27.78
CA GLY A 170 36.23 9.21 -27.48
C GLY A 170 35.84 7.91 -26.77
N GLY A 171 36.72 7.33 -25.94
CA GLY A 171 36.52 6.03 -25.29
C GLY A 171 36.24 6.08 -23.79
N TRP A 172 35.97 4.90 -23.22
CA TRP A 172 35.92 4.71 -21.76
C TRP A 172 37.30 4.98 -21.14
N VAL A 173 37.34 5.83 -20.12
CA VAL A 173 38.46 5.96 -19.21
C VAL A 173 38.33 4.81 -18.21
N HIS A 174 39.34 3.95 -18.14
CA HIS A 174 39.42 2.86 -17.18
C HIS A 174 40.86 2.77 -16.69
N ASP A 175 41.06 2.90 -15.38
CA ASP A 175 42.38 2.74 -14.77
C ASP A 175 42.26 2.21 -13.34
N ARG A 176 43.41 1.79 -12.81
CA ARG A 176 43.60 1.47 -11.41
C ARG A 176 44.76 2.28 -10.87
N LEU A 177 44.56 2.93 -9.74
CA LEU A 177 45.63 3.74 -9.12
C LEU A 177 45.68 3.54 -7.63
N ARG A 178 46.84 3.84 -7.06
CA ARG A 178 47.08 3.86 -5.63
C ARG A 178 47.14 5.31 -5.16
N PRO A 179 46.14 5.81 -4.39
CA PRO A 179 46.09 7.22 -4.02
C PRO A 179 47.37 7.70 -3.33
N ALA A 180 47.90 6.94 -2.36
CA ALA A 180 49.13 7.32 -1.66
C ALA A 180 50.33 7.54 -2.59
N GLU A 181 50.53 6.64 -3.57
CA GLU A 181 51.62 6.75 -4.56
C GLU A 181 51.41 7.93 -5.51
N LEU A 182 50.16 8.17 -5.94
CA LEU A 182 49.79 9.31 -6.78
C LEU A 182 50.13 10.63 -6.07
N PHE A 183 49.75 10.77 -4.80
CA PHE A 183 50.01 11.98 -4.02
C PHE A 183 51.49 12.16 -3.72
N ALA A 184 52.22 11.10 -3.36
CA ALA A 184 53.67 11.16 -3.17
C ALA A 184 54.42 11.62 -4.44
N THR A 185 53.92 11.22 -5.62
CA THR A 185 54.47 11.66 -6.91
C THR A 185 54.22 13.14 -7.18
N GLN A 186 53.05 13.66 -6.81
CA GLN A 186 52.68 15.06 -7.10
C GLN A 186 53.13 16.06 -6.03
N PHE A 187 53.34 15.60 -4.79
CA PHE A 187 53.67 16.41 -3.63
C PHE A 187 54.78 15.71 -2.81
N PRO A 188 56.06 16.06 -3.01
CA PRO A 188 57.19 15.40 -2.33
C PRO A 188 57.18 15.48 -0.79
N SER A 189 56.41 16.41 -0.22
CA SER A 189 56.21 16.58 1.23
C SER A 189 54.91 15.95 1.76
N PHE A 190 54.25 15.11 0.97
CA PHE A 190 53.01 14.44 1.36
C PHE A 190 53.27 13.32 2.37
N ALA A 191 52.63 13.40 3.53
CA ALA A 191 52.64 12.35 4.54
C ALA A 191 51.33 11.56 4.45
N ALA A 192 51.39 10.34 3.92
CA ALA A 192 50.22 9.46 3.75
C ALA A 192 49.54 9.18 5.10
N ASP A 193 50.32 9.08 6.16
CA ASP A 193 49.90 8.80 7.54
C ASP A 193 49.01 9.91 8.15
N ALA A 194 48.96 11.09 7.53
CA ALA A 194 48.09 12.19 7.95
C ALA A 194 46.69 12.15 7.30
N VAL A 195 46.46 11.23 6.35
CA VAL A 195 45.22 11.11 5.58
C VAL A 195 44.37 10.00 6.17
N VAL A 196 43.12 10.31 6.52
CA VAL A 196 42.17 9.31 7.04
C VAL A 196 41.24 8.79 5.96
N ARG A 197 41.07 9.53 4.86
CA ARG A 197 40.25 9.13 3.70
C ARG A 197 40.63 9.92 2.46
N TYR A 198 40.38 9.32 1.30
CA TYR A 198 40.44 9.96 -0.01
C TYR A 198 39.02 10.16 -0.55
N ARG A 199 38.65 11.37 -0.96
CA ARG A 199 37.42 11.61 -1.72
C ARG A 199 37.73 11.57 -3.21
N VAL A 200 37.07 10.68 -3.93
CA VAL A 200 37.21 10.52 -5.37
C VAL A 200 35.93 10.96 -6.04
N GLY A 201 35.98 12.01 -6.87
CA GLY A 201 34.82 12.61 -7.52
C GLY A 201 34.95 12.64 -9.04
N ILE A 202 33.87 12.34 -9.74
CA ILE A 202 33.72 12.58 -11.19
C ILE A 202 32.83 13.81 -11.34
N GLU A 203 33.40 14.87 -11.89
CA GLU A 203 32.76 16.16 -12.03
C GLU A 203 32.34 16.42 -13.48
N THR A 204 31.07 16.79 -13.67
CA THR A 204 30.53 17.35 -14.92
C THR A 204 30.03 18.77 -14.67
N GLY A 205 30.30 19.70 -15.58
CA GLY A 205 29.81 21.08 -15.47
C GLY A 205 29.71 21.77 -16.81
N HIS A 206 28.95 22.87 -16.87
CA HIS A 206 28.88 23.77 -18.02
C HIS A 206 28.57 23.05 -19.36
N GLY A 207 27.53 22.20 -19.38
CA GLY A 207 27.13 21.47 -20.59
C GLY A 207 27.86 20.15 -20.86
N GLN A 208 28.62 19.64 -19.89
CA GLN A 208 29.27 18.32 -19.97
C GLN A 208 28.30 17.19 -19.57
N HIS A 209 28.55 15.99 -20.09
CA HIS A 209 27.80 14.78 -19.81
C HIS A 209 28.76 13.61 -19.55
N ALA A 210 28.54 12.81 -18.52
CA ALA A 210 29.30 11.59 -18.23
C ALA A 210 28.42 10.36 -17.98
N LEU A 211 28.96 9.19 -18.31
CA LEU A 211 28.49 7.88 -17.85
C LEU A 211 29.54 7.28 -16.91
N VAL A 212 29.13 6.87 -15.72
CA VAL A 212 29.98 6.19 -14.74
C VAL A 212 29.50 4.75 -14.60
N THR A 213 30.36 3.77 -14.86
CA THR A 213 30.03 2.34 -14.68
C THR A 213 30.74 1.74 -13.48
N GLU A 214 31.85 2.35 -13.05
CA GLU A 214 32.62 1.88 -11.92
C GLU A 214 33.31 3.06 -11.22
N LEU A 215 33.17 3.11 -9.91
CA LEU A 215 33.97 3.91 -9.01
C LEU A 215 34.01 3.11 -7.72
N LYS A 216 35.15 2.50 -7.38
CA LYS A 216 35.26 1.62 -6.20
C LYS A 216 36.70 1.57 -5.69
N SER A 217 36.91 1.41 -4.40
CA SER A 217 38.21 1.01 -3.86
C SER A 217 38.34 -0.52 -3.89
N ALA A 218 39.55 -1.01 -4.16
CA ALA A 218 39.91 -2.40 -3.98
C ALA A 218 40.05 -2.69 -2.48
N GLY A 219 38.91 -2.89 -1.82
CA GLY A 219 38.92 -3.08 -0.39
C GLY A 219 37.62 -2.84 0.36
N SER A 220 36.44 -2.96 -0.27
CA SER A 220 35.33 -3.47 0.54
C SER A 220 35.82 -4.83 1.03
N GLN A 221 36.04 -4.99 2.34
CA GLN A 221 36.62 -6.22 2.91
C GLN A 221 35.83 -7.50 2.52
N VAL A 222 34.66 -7.35 1.88
CA VAL A 222 33.90 -8.41 1.20
C VAL A 222 34.66 -9.04 0.02
N GLU A 223 35.38 -8.27 -0.81
CA GLU A 223 36.05 -8.78 -2.03
C GLU A 223 37.19 -9.77 -1.70
N GLY A 224 37.69 -9.75 -0.46
CA GLY A 224 38.67 -10.72 0.04
C GLY A 224 38.08 -11.87 0.86
N THR A 225 36.78 -11.87 1.12
CA THR A 225 36.09 -12.92 1.88
C THR A 225 35.20 -13.77 0.98
N LYS A 226 35.35 -15.09 1.05
CA LYS A 226 34.36 -16.03 0.54
C LYS A 226 33.49 -16.50 1.68
N ILE A 227 32.18 -16.33 1.56
CA ILE A 227 31.22 -16.73 2.59
C ILE A 227 30.28 -17.79 2.02
N THR A 228 30.12 -18.89 2.75
CA THR A 228 29.21 -19.98 2.37
C THR A 228 28.44 -20.49 3.58
N TRP A 229 27.15 -20.74 3.41
CA TRP A 229 26.35 -21.46 4.40
C TRP A 229 26.80 -22.92 4.49
N GLN A 230 27.26 -23.34 5.66
CA GLN A 230 27.62 -24.73 5.96
C GLN A 230 26.43 -25.50 6.53
N LEU A 231 25.65 -24.86 7.40
CA LEU A 231 24.44 -25.41 7.98
C LEU A 231 23.34 -24.37 7.90
N ALA A 232 22.26 -24.68 7.18
CA ALA A 232 21.03 -23.92 7.16
C ALA A 232 19.88 -24.90 6.89
N PRO A 233 18.95 -25.11 7.84
CA PRO A 233 17.76 -25.91 7.60
C PRO A 233 16.97 -25.36 6.41
N ARG A 234 16.45 -26.25 5.56
CA ARG A 234 15.58 -25.86 4.45
C ARG A 234 14.14 -25.63 4.87
N LYS A 235 13.74 -26.17 6.03
CA LYS A 235 12.39 -26.10 6.58
C LYS A 235 12.45 -25.96 8.09
N ILE A 236 11.64 -25.08 8.66
CA ILE A 236 11.51 -24.82 10.10
C ILE A 236 10.03 -24.71 10.45
N VAL A 237 9.62 -25.19 11.64
CA VAL A 237 8.27 -24.94 12.16
C VAL A 237 8.25 -23.61 12.91
N GLN A 238 7.21 -22.81 12.73
CA GLN A 238 7.06 -21.53 13.42
C GLN A 238 7.19 -21.71 14.95
N GLY A 239 8.01 -20.87 15.57
CA GLY A 239 8.38 -20.92 16.99
C GLY A 239 9.68 -21.68 17.28
N GLU A 240 10.08 -22.62 16.41
CA GLU A 240 11.32 -23.38 16.61
C GLU A 240 12.56 -22.54 16.30
N THR A 241 13.64 -22.78 17.07
CA THR A 241 14.94 -22.15 16.88
C THR A 241 15.96 -23.18 16.42
N HIS A 242 16.69 -22.87 15.35
CA HIS A 242 17.72 -23.74 14.78
C HIS A 242 19.04 -23.00 14.62
N SER A 243 20.14 -23.77 14.60
CA SER A 243 21.48 -23.22 14.38
C SER A 243 21.78 -23.04 12.90
N PHE A 244 22.24 -21.85 12.54
CA PHE A 244 22.73 -21.49 11.22
C PHE A 244 24.23 -21.24 11.29
N VAL A 245 25.00 -21.93 10.45
CA VAL A 245 26.47 -21.85 10.43
C VAL A 245 26.92 -21.38 9.06
N ALA A 246 27.66 -20.27 9.02
CA ALA A 246 28.35 -19.80 7.82
C ALA A 246 29.86 -19.88 8.02
N VAL A 247 30.59 -20.26 6.98
CA VAL A 247 32.05 -20.24 6.96
C VAL A 247 32.50 -19.00 6.20
N VAL A 248 33.38 -18.23 6.81
CA VAL A 248 34.05 -17.07 6.23
C VAL A 248 35.50 -17.45 5.98
N ALA A 249 35.93 -17.37 4.72
CA ALA A 249 37.28 -17.70 4.28
C ALA A 249 37.98 -16.46 3.73
N ASN A 250 39.23 -16.23 4.10
CA ASN A 250 40.07 -15.23 3.45
C ASN A 250 40.66 -15.82 2.16
N VAL A 251 40.25 -15.29 1.01
CA VAL A 251 40.72 -15.74 -0.32
C VAL A 251 41.82 -14.86 -0.89
N THR A 252 42.37 -13.94 -0.08
CA THR A 252 43.49 -13.07 -0.44
C THR A 252 44.80 -13.56 0.16
N ASP A 253 45.89 -12.92 -0.24
CA ASP A 253 47.25 -13.12 0.27
C ASP A 253 47.60 -12.19 1.45
N ARG A 254 46.68 -11.29 1.86
CA ARG A 254 46.83 -10.36 2.99
C ARG A 254 45.95 -10.74 4.17
N VAL A 255 46.33 -10.32 5.37
CA VAL A 255 45.50 -10.46 6.58
C VAL A 255 44.31 -9.49 6.48
N LEU A 256 43.11 -9.96 6.79
CA LEU A 256 41.92 -9.13 6.93
C LEU A 256 41.66 -8.86 8.41
N GLU A 257 41.38 -7.62 8.79
CA GLU A 257 41.19 -7.23 10.19
C GLU A 257 39.83 -6.56 10.41
N ASN A 258 39.29 -6.74 11.61
CA ASN A 258 38.06 -6.10 12.09
C ASN A 258 36.81 -6.34 11.22
N LEU A 259 36.64 -7.58 10.74
CA LEU A 259 35.45 -7.96 9.99
C LEU A 259 34.25 -8.08 10.93
N THR A 260 33.16 -7.40 10.59
CA THR A 260 31.85 -7.59 11.23
C THR A 260 30.91 -8.26 10.26
N VAL A 261 30.58 -9.52 10.53
CA VAL A 261 29.61 -10.28 9.74
C VAL A 261 28.26 -10.18 10.41
N ARG A 262 27.28 -9.64 9.68
CA ARG A 262 25.92 -9.40 10.18
C ARG A 262 24.92 -10.25 9.41
N LEU A 263 24.08 -10.96 10.17
CA LEU A 263 22.87 -11.60 9.67
C LEU A 263 21.82 -10.55 9.33
N GLN A 264 21.23 -10.64 8.14
CA GLN A 264 20.15 -9.78 7.70
C GLN A 264 18.85 -10.57 7.73
N GLU A 265 17.95 -10.18 8.63
CA GLU A 265 16.60 -10.72 8.68
C GLU A 265 15.82 -10.30 7.43
N PRO A 266 14.98 -11.18 6.88
CA PRO A 266 14.16 -10.86 5.72
C PRO A 266 13.10 -9.80 6.07
N PHE A 267 12.80 -8.91 5.10
CA PHE A 267 11.63 -8.04 5.17
C PHE A 267 10.37 -8.90 5.41
N GLY A 268 9.50 -8.50 6.34
CA GLY A 268 8.36 -9.31 6.76
C GLY A 268 8.65 -10.24 7.94
N TYR A 269 9.91 -10.43 8.35
CA TYR A 269 10.32 -11.17 9.56
C TYR A 269 9.86 -12.63 9.60
N GLY A 270 10.00 -13.36 8.49
CA GLY A 270 9.83 -14.82 8.51
C GLY A 270 10.84 -15.58 9.35
N LEU A 271 12.04 -15.03 9.47
CA LEU A 271 13.14 -15.56 10.25
C LEU A 271 13.71 -14.44 11.11
N VAL A 272 13.95 -14.73 12.39
CA VAL A 272 14.46 -13.75 13.35
C VAL A 272 15.63 -14.35 14.12
N ALA A 273 16.69 -13.59 14.31
CA ALA A 273 17.83 -14.03 15.10
C ALA A 273 17.49 -14.05 16.59
N VAL A 274 17.94 -15.08 17.28
CA VAL A 274 17.88 -15.13 18.74
C VAL A 274 19.22 -14.62 19.28
N GLY A 275 19.22 -13.38 19.75
CA GLY A 275 20.41 -12.68 20.27
C GLY A 275 21.08 -11.78 19.23
N SER A 276 22.40 -11.61 19.32
CA SER A 276 23.13 -10.69 18.44
C SER A 276 23.09 -11.13 16.97
N LEU A 277 22.75 -10.19 16.08
CA LEU A 277 22.85 -10.33 14.63
C LEU A 277 24.30 -10.31 14.13
N GLU A 278 25.23 -9.78 14.93
CA GLU A 278 26.61 -9.53 14.52
C GLU A 278 27.58 -10.53 15.13
N ARG A 279 28.58 -10.91 14.32
CA ARG A 279 29.75 -11.68 14.73
C ARG A 279 30.99 -10.94 14.27
N LYS A 280 31.92 -10.71 15.19
CA LYS A 280 33.16 -10.01 14.90
C LYS A 280 34.29 -11.01 14.72
N ILE A 281 35.13 -10.76 13.72
CA ILE A 281 36.39 -11.46 13.48
C ILE A 281 37.47 -10.38 13.54
N GLU A 282 38.27 -10.39 14.60
CA GLU A 282 39.33 -9.41 14.81
C GLU A 282 40.42 -9.51 13.74
N ARG A 283 40.77 -10.75 13.37
CA ARG A 283 41.81 -11.05 12.40
C ARG A 283 41.48 -12.33 11.65
N LEU A 284 41.70 -12.35 10.33
CA LEU A 284 41.55 -13.51 9.46
C LEU A 284 42.75 -13.58 8.51
N SER A 285 43.64 -14.53 8.75
CA SER A 285 44.90 -14.73 8.02
C SER A 285 44.66 -15.25 6.59
N PRO A 286 45.62 -15.10 5.66
CA PRO A 286 45.50 -15.67 4.31
C PRO A 286 45.16 -17.17 4.35
N ALA A 287 44.19 -17.60 3.54
CA ALA A 287 43.64 -18.96 3.51
C ALA A 287 43.02 -19.48 4.83
N GLU A 288 42.90 -18.65 5.87
CA GLU A 288 42.19 -19.01 7.10
C GLU A 288 40.68 -19.06 6.86
N THR A 289 40.01 -19.96 7.60
CA THR A 289 38.56 -20.09 7.59
C THR A 289 38.03 -20.07 9.02
N ILE A 290 36.93 -19.34 9.24
CA ILE A 290 36.26 -19.26 10.54
C ILE A 290 34.78 -19.58 10.35
N ALA A 291 34.25 -20.45 11.20
CA ALA A 291 32.82 -20.76 11.26
C ALA A 291 32.12 -19.80 12.23
N LEU A 292 31.03 -19.19 11.77
CA LEU A 292 30.18 -18.28 12.52
C LEU A 292 28.80 -18.89 12.70
N THR A 293 28.29 -18.87 13.93
CA THR A 293 27.00 -19.49 14.27
C THR A 293 25.99 -18.46 14.78
N TRP A 294 24.76 -18.54 14.26
CA TRP A 294 23.59 -17.83 14.74
C TRP A 294 22.50 -18.83 15.17
N GLN A 295 21.72 -18.47 16.17
CA GLN A 295 20.45 -19.12 16.46
C GLN A 295 19.36 -18.32 15.74
N VAL A 296 18.52 -18.98 14.94
CA VAL A 296 17.48 -18.33 14.15
C VAL A 296 16.16 -19.04 14.38
N ARG A 297 15.14 -18.26 14.71
CA ARG A 297 13.78 -18.73 14.95
C ARG A 297 12.94 -18.61 13.68
N GLY A 298 12.18 -19.66 13.34
CA GLY A 298 11.10 -19.56 12.37
C GLY A 298 9.99 -18.71 12.97
N GLN A 299 9.74 -17.54 12.41
CA GLN A 299 8.87 -16.53 13.03
C GLN A 299 7.51 -16.41 12.34
N ARG A 300 7.45 -16.50 11.01
CA ARG A 300 6.20 -16.42 10.23
C ARG A 300 6.20 -17.40 9.07
N ASP A 301 5.06 -17.99 8.79
CA ASP A 301 4.83 -18.93 7.68
C ASP A 301 5.25 -18.37 6.31
N SER A 302 5.75 -19.23 5.42
CA SER A 302 6.10 -18.87 4.03
C SER A 302 4.90 -18.35 3.21
N ALA A 303 3.66 -18.70 3.57
CA ALA A 303 2.45 -18.14 2.97
C ALA A 303 2.34 -16.63 3.16
N VAL A 304 2.93 -16.07 4.23
CA VAL A 304 3.07 -14.62 4.40
C VAL A 304 3.98 -14.02 3.34
N ASN A 305 5.04 -14.73 2.95
CA ASN A 305 5.93 -14.35 1.86
C ASN A 305 5.39 -14.81 0.50
N LEU A 306 4.07 -14.70 0.30
CA LEU A 306 3.39 -15.05 -0.96
C LEU A 306 3.65 -16.50 -1.42
N GLY A 307 3.83 -17.41 -0.45
CA GLY A 307 4.13 -18.83 -0.68
C GLY A 307 5.59 -19.11 -1.03
N GLN A 308 6.49 -18.12 -0.94
CA GLN A 308 7.92 -18.28 -1.22
C GLN A 308 8.71 -18.53 0.07
N PRO A 309 9.76 -19.37 0.04
CA PRO A 309 10.68 -19.50 1.16
C PRO A 309 11.33 -18.16 1.55
N TRP A 310 11.64 -17.99 2.82
CA TRP A 310 12.32 -16.81 3.33
C TRP A 310 13.80 -16.82 2.99
N GLU A 311 14.32 -15.69 2.51
CA GLU A 311 15.73 -15.53 2.19
C GLU A 311 16.50 -14.91 3.36
N LEU A 312 17.48 -15.65 3.88
CA LEU A 312 18.39 -15.17 4.91
C LEU A 312 19.73 -14.79 4.28
N ARG A 313 20.18 -13.56 4.53
CA ARG A 313 21.36 -12.97 3.89
C ARG A 313 22.42 -12.60 4.92
N LEU A 314 23.66 -12.47 4.46
CA LEU A 314 24.78 -12.00 5.27
C LEU A 314 25.35 -10.71 4.66
N SER A 315 25.92 -9.87 5.51
CA SER A 315 26.74 -8.72 5.10
C SER A 315 28.04 -8.70 5.88
N VAL A 316 29.10 -8.17 5.29
CA VAL A 316 30.40 -7.96 5.94
C VAL A 316 30.68 -6.47 5.92
N ASN A 317 30.89 -5.88 7.10
CA ASN A 317 31.09 -4.43 7.29
C ASN A 317 30.04 -3.59 6.55
N LYS A 318 28.77 -3.98 6.69
CA LYS A 318 27.58 -3.36 6.07
C LYS A 318 27.46 -3.55 4.54
N THR A 319 28.41 -4.20 3.89
CA THR A 319 28.30 -4.53 2.47
C THR A 319 27.67 -5.92 2.31
N PRO A 320 26.60 -6.08 1.51
CA PRO A 320 25.97 -7.38 1.27
C PRO A 320 26.97 -8.40 0.73
N ALA A 321 26.97 -9.60 1.32
CA ALA A 321 27.75 -10.73 0.83
C ALA A 321 26.90 -11.60 -0.11
N PRO A 322 27.50 -12.27 -1.11
CA PRO A 322 26.79 -13.18 -2.01
C PRO A 322 26.42 -14.53 -1.35
N ALA A 323 26.10 -14.53 -0.06
CA ALA A 323 25.71 -15.70 0.73
C ALA A 323 24.23 -15.61 1.10
N VAL A 324 23.40 -16.36 0.38
CA VAL A 324 21.94 -16.44 0.60
C VAL A 324 21.54 -17.89 0.86
N THR A 325 20.66 -18.10 1.82
CA THR A 325 19.98 -19.39 2.02
C THR A 325 18.47 -19.18 2.05
N ARG A 326 17.72 -20.21 1.64
CA ARG A 326 16.26 -20.20 1.54
C ARG A 326 15.66 -21.21 2.51
N VAL A 327 14.73 -20.74 3.33
CA VAL A 327 14.12 -21.53 4.41
C VAL A 327 12.61 -21.42 4.33
N ASP A 328 11.96 -22.56 4.20
CA ASP A 328 10.51 -22.67 4.31
C ASP A 328 10.10 -22.66 5.80
N VAL A 329 9.16 -21.79 6.18
CA VAL A 329 8.61 -21.77 7.54
C VAL A 329 7.16 -22.22 7.49
N VAL A 330 6.78 -23.17 8.34
CA VAL A 330 5.41 -23.69 8.41
C VAL A 330 4.77 -23.36 9.76
N ASP A 331 3.59 -22.75 9.73
CA ASP A 331 2.74 -22.54 10.88
C ASP A 331 2.01 -23.84 11.26
N PRO A 332 2.26 -24.40 12.45
CA PRO A 332 1.57 -25.59 12.92
C PRO A 332 0.18 -25.29 13.48
N ALA A 333 -0.18 -24.02 13.70
CA ALA A 333 -1.46 -23.63 14.27
C ALA A 333 -2.62 -23.91 13.29
N PRO A 334 -3.79 -24.35 13.79
CA PRO A 334 -4.96 -24.46 12.96
C PRO A 334 -5.36 -23.08 12.43
N GLY A 335 -5.69 -23.01 11.14
CA GLY A 335 -6.19 -21.76 10.55
C GLY A 335 -7.62 -21.45 10.95
N LYS A 336 -8.17 -20.40 10.35
CA LYS A 336 -9.55 -19.95 10.56
C LYS A 336 -10.31 -19.87 9.23
N ILE A 337 -11.55 -20.33 9.21
CA ILE A 337 -12.49 -20.08 8.10
C ILE A 337 -13.51 -19.05 8.58
N PHE A 338 -13.60 -17.92 7.91
CA PHE A 338 -14.62 -16.92 8.15
C PHE A 338 -15.78 -17.08 7.16
N TYR A 339 -17.01 -17.14 7.67
CA TYR A 339 -18.21 -17.04 6.86
C TYR A 339 -18.71 -15.60 6.92
N VAL A 340 -18.64 -14.90 5.79
CA VAL A 340 -18.95 -13.47 5.68
C VAL A 340 -20.17 -13.29 4.80
N MET A 341 -21.23 -12.73 5.38
CA MET A 341 -22.45 -12.38 4.68
C MET A 341 -22.37 -10.92 4.23
N THR A 342 -22.39 -10.69 2.93
CA THR A 342 -22.40 -9.34 2.36
C THR A 342 -23.65 -9.11 1.54
N GLU A 343 -24.13 -7.87 1.52
CA GLU A 343 -25.12 -7.44 0.54
C GLU A 343 -24.99 -5.95 0.25
N ASP A 344 -25.53 -5.54 -0.89
CA ASP A 344 -25.65 -4.14 -1.27
C ASP A 344 -27.00 -3.59 -0.83
N LEU A 345 -26.94 -2.71 0.17
CA LEU A 345 -28.08 -2.04 0.79
C LEU A 345 -28.39 -0.76 0.02
N GLU A 346 -29.08 -0.93 -1.09
CA GLU A 346 -29.50 0.16 -1.96
C GLU A 346 -31.01 0.11 -2.26
N PRO A 347 -31.64 1.25 -2.58
CA PRO A 347 -33.00 1.27 -3.07
C PRO A 347 -33.05 1.11 -4.60
N ILE A 348 -34.15 0.57 -5.12
CA ILE A 348 -34.34 0.40 -6.57
C ILE A 348 -35.74 0.80 -7.06
N ASP A 349 -35.80 1.54 -8.17
CA ASP A 349 -37.04 1.73 -8.90
C ASP A 349 -37.39 0.43 -9.67
N ALA A 350 -38.45 -0.25 -9.23
CA ALA A 350 -38.70 -1.61 -9.71
C ALA A 350 -39.30 -1.70 -11.12
N ALA A 351 -39.66 -0.58 -11.77
CA ALA A 351 -40.48 -0.59 -12.99
C ALA A 351 -39.84 -1.32 -14.20
N GLY A 352 -38.51 -1.45 -14.23
CA GLY A 352 -37.79 -2.19 -15.26
C GLY A 352 -37.74 -3.71 -15.07
N TYR A 353 -38.23 -4.22 -13.93
CA TYR A 353 -38.02 -5.61 -13.53
C TYR A 353 -39.30 -6.46 -13.64
N PRO A 354 -39.20 -7.71 -14.12
CA PRO A 354 -40.35 -8.61 -14.22
C PRO A 354 -40.91 -9.03 -12.86
N THR A 355 -40.08 -8.98 -11.81
CA THR A 355 -40.48 -9.24 -10.43
C THR A 355 -40.77 -7.93 -9.72
N ALA A 356 -41.92 -7.84 -9.05
CA ALA A 356 -42.28 -6.70 -8.23
C ALA A 356 -41.45 -6.63 -6.94
N TRP A 357 -40.23 -6.09 -7.03
CA TRP A 357 -39.33 -5.81 -5.89
C TRP A 357 -39.57 -4.44 -5.22
N GLY A 358 -40.55 -3.70 -5.73
CA GLY A 358 -40.93 -2.35 -5.32
C GLY A 358 -42.29 -1.97 -5.88
N ASN A 359 -42.58 -0.68 -5.93
CA ASN A 359 -43.88 -0.11 -6.34
C ASN A 359 -44.14 -0.14 -7.86
N GLN A 360 -43.15 -0.50 -8.68
CA GLN A 360 -43.29 -0.70 -10.14
C GLN A 360 -43.81 0.53 -10.90
N ASN A 361 -43.76 1.72 -10.27
CA ASN A 361 -44.27 2.97 -10.81
C ASN A 361 -43.17 3.85 -11.45
N GLY A 362 -41.90 3.41 -11.38
CA GLY A 362 -40.75 4.07 -11.98
C GLY A 362 -40.15 5.20 -11.13
N TRP A 363 -40.59 5.34 -9.88
CA TRP A 363 -40.12 6.37 -8.96
C TRP A 363 -39.83 5.78 -7.59
N LEU A 364 -38.67 6.11 -7.04
CA LEU A 364 -38.31 5.80 -5.66
C LEU A 364 -39.06 6.69 -4.69
N ASP A 365 -39.90 6.13 -3.84
CA ASP A 365 -40.70 6.87 -2.86
C ASP A 365 -40.28 6.56 -1.39
N PRO A 366 -40.82 7.31 -0.39
CA PRO A 366 -40.49 7.06 1.01
C PRO A 366 -40.83 5.66 1.51
N GLU A 367 -41.78 4.95 0.90
CA GLU A 367 -42.13 3.60 1.28
C GLU A 367 -41.06 2.61 0.83
N GLU A 368 -40.59 2.71 -0.42
CA GLU A 368 -39.52 1.85 -0.94
C GLU A 368 -38.23 2.01 -0.12
N TYR A 369 -37.82 3.23 0.20
CA TYR A 369 -36.67 3.47 1.10
C TYR A 369 -36.86 2.80 2.45
N ARG A 370 -38.04 2.97 3.06
CA ARG A 370 -38.33 2.41 4.38
C ARG A 370 -38.31 0.88 4.36
N VAL A 371 -38.92 0.25 3.36
CA VAL A 371 -38.97 -1.20 3.29
C VAL A 371 -37.59 -1.77 2.93
N GLN A 372 -36.98 -1.29 1.86
CA GLN A 372 -35.74 -1.85 1.30
C GLN A 372 -34.52 -1.57 2.20
N LEU A 373 -34.42 -0.37 2.79
CA LEU A 373 -33.25 0.02 3.59
C LEU A 373 -33.40 -0.25 5.10
N ILE A 374 -34.63 -0.41 5.60
CA ILE A 374 -34.89 -0.68 7.03
C ILE A 374 -35.47 -2.07 7.22
N HIS A 375 -36.72 -2.30 6.79
CA HIS A 375 -37.46 -3.49 7.22
C HIS A 375 -36.75 -4.79 6.80
N LYS A 376 -36.27 -4.84 5.55
CA LYS A 376 -35.55 -6.00 5.02
C LYS A 376 -34.23 -6.20 5.76
N ALA A 377 -33.38 -5.17 5.84
CA ALA A 377 -32.09 -5.23 6.53
C ALA A 377 -32.24 -5.64 8.01
N GLU A 378 -33.20 -5.06 8.75
CA GLU A 378 -33.43 -5.42 10.14
C GLU A 378 -33.95 -6.85 10.32
N ALA A 379 -34.75 -7.36 9.37
CA ALA A 379 -35.18 -8.76 9.40
C ALA A 379 -34.00 -9.72 9.17
N LEU A 380 -33.13 -9.40 8.21
CA LEU A 380 -31.88 -10.13 7.98
C LEU A 380 -30.99 -10.14 9.24
N ASN A 381 -30.89 -9.00 9.91
CA ASN A 381 -30.12 -8.86 11.15
C ASN A 381 -30.69 -9.70 12.28
N ARG A 382 -32.01 -9.66 12.50
CA ARG A 382 -32.66 -10.51 13.52
C ARG A 382 -32.42 -12.01 13.28
N ILE A 383 -32.44 -12.45 12.03
CA ILE A 383 -32.15 -13.85 11.68
C ILE A 383 -30.68 -14.18 11.94
N ALA A 384 -29.75 -13.31 11.53
CA ALA A 384 -28.33 -13.50 11.75
C ALA A 384 -27.98 -13.59 13.25
N GLU A 385 -28.48 -12.67 14.06
CA GLU A 385 -28.23 -12.63 15.51
C GLU A 385 -28.73 -13.87 16.25
N LYS A 386 -29.87 -14.44 15.84
CA LYS A 386 -30.40 -15.69 16.40
C LYS A 386 -29.36 -16.82 16.38
N HIS A 387 -28.44 -16.79 15.42
CA HIS A 387 -27.39 -17.79 15.23
C HIS A 387 -25.98 -17.29 15.59
N GLY A 388 -25.86 -16.05 16.07
CA GLY A 388 -24.56 -15.41 16.36
C GLY A 388 -23.80 -14.98 15.10
N ALA A 389 -24.49 -14.78 13.98
CA ALA A 389 -23.93 -14.28 12.73
C ALA A 389 -24.12 -12.76 12.59
N PHE A 390 -23.38 -12.17 11.64
CA PHE A 390 -23.42 -10.72 11.38
C PHE A 390 -23.44 -10.44 9.88
N TRP A 391 -24.10 -9.36 9.50
CA TRP A 391 -24.13 -8.86 8.13
C TRP A 391 -23.10 -7.76 7.93
N THR A 392 -22.57 -7.70 6.71
CA THR A 392 -21.95 -6.51 6.14
C THR A 392 -22.90 -5.92 5.11
N HIS A 393 -23.55 -4.83 5.47
CA HIS A 393 -24.41 -4.04 4.60
C HIS A 393 -23.58 -2.97 3.91
N TYR A 394 -23.38 -3.06 2.61
CA TYR A 394 -22.78 -1.97 1.84
C TYR A 394 -23.90 -0.97 1.52
N LEU A 395 -24.03 0.07 2.33
CA LEU A 395 -25.06 1.09 2.21
C LEU A 395 -24.72 2.07 1.09
N ALA A 396 -25.66 2.22 0.15
CA ALA A 396 -25.64 3.26 -0.86
C ALA A 396 -25.88 4.64 -0.23
N MET A 397 -24.88 5.17 0.48
CA MET A 397 -24.95 6.48 1.13
C MET A 397 -25.32 7.63 0.17
N PRO A 398 -24.87 7.64 -1.10
CA PRO A 398 -25.37 8.60 -2.09
C PRO A 398 -26.89 8.58 -2.28
N ALA A 399 -27.56 7.42 -2.18
CA ALA A 399 -29.02 7.34 -2.28
C ALA A 399 -29.71 8.10 -1.15
N LEU A 400 -29.13 8.09 0.07
CA LEU A 400 -29.66 8.94 1.15
C LEU A 400 -29.47 10.43 0.86
N ALA A 401 -28.41 10.84 0.16
CA ALA A 401 -28.24 12.21 -0.29
C ALA A 401 -29.29 12.61 -1.36
N ALA A 402 -29.63 11.70 -2.29
CA ALA A 402 -30.77 11.90 -3.20
C ALA A 402 -32.09 12.03 -2.43
N GLY A 403 -32.29 11.20 -1.40
CA GLY A 403 -33.43 11.29 -0.50
C GLY A 403 -33.52 12.65 0.20
N ASP A 404 -32.42 13.18 0.74
CA ASP A 404 -32.40 14.52 1.36
C ASP A 404 -32.76 15.61 0.34
N TRP A 405 -32.28 15.48 -0.90
CA TRP A 405 -32.62 16.36 -2.01
C TRP A 405 -34.13 16.29 -2.36
N ALA A 406 -34.74 15.11 -2.32
CA ALA A 406 -36.18 14.93 -2.51
C ALA A 406 -36.99 15.48 -1.33
N ALA A 407 -36.51 15.29 -0.10
CA ALA A 407 -37.12 15.81 1.13
C ALA A 407 -37.19 17.35 1.17
N ALA A 408 -36.30 18.03 0.47
CA ALA A 408 -36.32 19.48 0.31
C ALA A 408 -37.40 19.97 -0.68
N ARG A 409 -37.92 19.08 -1.54
CA ARG A 409 -38.93 19.35 -2.58
C ARG A 409 -40.31 18.82 -2.24
N SER A 410 -40.38 17.82 -1.37
CA SER A 410 -41.64 17.25 -0.91
C SER A 410 -42.44 18.21 -0.04
N ALA A 411 -43.76 18.24 -0.27
CA ALA A 411 -44.72 18.92 0.59
C ALA A 411 -45.12 18.06 1.80
N LYS A 412 -44.74 16.76 1.82
CA LYS A 412 -45.07 15.81 2.87
C LYS A 412 -43.86 15.58 3.79
N PRO A 413 -44.10 15.25 5.07
CA PRO A 413 -43.01 14.97 6.02
C PRO A 413 -42.39 13.57 5.83
N ASP A 414 -42.96 12.72 4.98
CA ASP A 414 -42.65 11.30 4.87
C ASP A 414 -41.19 11.05 4.52
N TRP A 415 -40.62 11.77 3.54
CA TRP A 415 -39.19 11.68 3.20
C TRP A 415 -38.27 11.95 4.39
N ARG A 416 -38.47 13.06 5.10
CA ARG A 416 -37.63 13.41 6.26
C ARG A 416 -37.72 12.36 7.36
N THR A 417 -38.94 11.86 7.59
CA THR A 417 -39.21 10.84 8.59
C THR A 417 -38.52 9.52 8.23
N THR A 418 -38.70 9.05 7.00
CA THR A 418 -38.05 7.81 6.52
C THR A 418 -36.53 7.92 6.59
N LEU A 419 -35.93 9.02 6.13
CA LEU A 419 -34.47 9.16 6.11
C LEU A 419 -33.87 9.23 7.51
N GLU A 420 -34.54 9.85 8.49
CA GLU A 420 -34.10 9.77 9.88
C GLU A 420 -34.23 8.35 10.43
N GLN A 421 -35.31 7.64 10.10
CA GLN A 421 -35.48 6.24 10.48
C GLN A 421 -34.39 5.34 9.89
N VAL A 422 -33.97 5.56 8.63
CA VAL A 422 -32.86 4.81 8.03
C VAL A 422 -31.57 5.07 8.81
N ARG A 423 -31.22 6.35 9.05
CA ARG A 423 -30.01 6.70 9.82
C ARG A 423 -30.06 6.12 11.23
N GLN A 424 -31.22 6.13 11.87
CA GLN A 424 -31.41 5.55 13.20
C GLN A 424 -31.28 4.04 13.19
N SER A 425 -31.86 3.36 12.20
CA SER A 425 -31.69 1.93 12.01
C SER A 425 -30.22 1.57 11.83
N VAL A 426 -29.47 2.25 10.97
CA VAL A 426 -28.01 2.05 10.82
C VAL A 426 -27.28 2.19 12.17
N ARG A 427 -27.52 3.27 12.93
CA ARG A 427 -26.88 3.47 14.24
C ARG A 427 -27.18 2.32 15.21
N ASP A 428 -28.43 1.89 15.27
CA ASP A 428 -28.87 0.88 16.24
C ASP A 428 -28.42 -0.52 15.86
N GLN A 429 -28.50 -0.89 14.57
CA GLN A 429 -28.01 -2.17 14.08
C GLN A 429 -26.48 -2.25 14.13
N SER A 430 -25.76 -1.15 13.88
CA SER A 430 -24.30 -1.13 14.04
C SER A 430 -23.84 -1.38 15.48
N LYS A 431 -24.52 -0.81 16.47
CA LYS A 431 -24.22 -1.09 17.89
C LYS A 431 -24.40 -2.56 18.27
N ARG A 432 -25.24 -3.29 17.53
CA ARG A 432 -25.49 -4.72 17.72
C ARG A 432 -24.45 -5.61 17.02
N GLY A 433 -23.51 -5.02 16.29
CA GLY A 433 -22.40 -5.74 15.64
C GLY A 433 -22.58 -5.95 14.13
N HIS A 434 -23.64 -5.43 13.51
CA HIS A 434 -23.78 -5.44 12.06
C HIS A 434 -22.91 -4.34 11.42
N GLU A 435 -22.16 -4.69 10.40
CA GLU A 435 -21.31 -3.74 9.69
C GLU A 435 -22.15 -2.99 8.65
N TYR A 436 -22.03 -1.66 8.63
CA TYR A 436 -22.56 -0.81 7.57
C TYR A 436 -21.39 -0.08 6.92
N ALA A 437 -21.03 -0.52 5.72
CA ALA A 437 -19.91 -0.03 4.92
C ALA A 437 -20.40 0.78 3.73
N LEU A 438 -19.50 1.47 3.03
CA LEU A 438 -19.89 2.30 1.89
C LEU A 438 -20.13 1.44 0.64
N HIS A 439 -21.30 1.62 0.02
CA HIS A 439 -21.54 1.31 -1.38
C HIS A 439 -21.61 2.59 -2.21
N LEU A 440 -20.79 2.72 -3.25
CA LEU A 440 -20.65 3.99 -3.94
C LEU A 440 -21.38 4.04 -5.29
N HIS A 441 -22.67 4.35 -5.24
CA HIS A 441 -23.50 4.72 -6.40
C HIS A 441 -23.47 6.23 -6.64
N SER A 442 -22.48 6.69 -7.40
CA SER A 442 -22.21 8.12 -7.49
C SER A 442 -23.32 8.93 -8.17
N ASP A 443 -24.13 8.30 -9.01
CA ASP A 443 -25.29 8.82 -9.74
C ASP A 443 -26.39 9.40 -8.85
N TYR A 444 -26.53 8.93 -7.61
CA TYR A 444 -27.47 9.49 -6.65
C TYR A 444 -26.99 10.78 -6.00
N ASP A 445 -25.69 11.12 -6.07
CA ASP A 445 -25.18 12.31 -5.37
C ASP A 445 -25.61 13.60 -6.09
N PRO A 446 -26.44 14.47 -5.45
CA PRO A 446 -26.92 15.71 -6.07
C PRO A 446 -25.83 16.77 -6.29
N GLU A 447 -24.67 16.63 -5.64
CA GLU A 447 -23.58 17.62 -5.72
C GLU A 447 -22.48 17.21 -6.71
N VAL A 448 -22.54 16.01 -7.28
CA VAL A 448 -21.59 15.58 -8.32
C VAL A 448 -21.95 16.23 -9.66
N PRO A 449 -21.05 17.00 -10.27
CA PRO A 449 -21.34 17.71 -11.51
C PRO A 449 -21.76 16.78 -12.65
N GLY A 450 -22.92 17.05 -13.25
CA GLY A 450 -23.46 16.29 -14.39
C GLY A 450 -24.37 15.12 -14.01
N ASN A 451 -24.59 14.86 -12.71
CA ASN A 451 -25.67 13.99 -12.27
C ASN A 451 -27.04 14.65 -12.47
N LEU A 452 -28.05 13.82 -12.74
CA LEU A 452 -29.42 14.26 -12.96
C LEU A 452 -30.34 13.54 -11.99
N LEU A 453 -31.00 14.31 -11.14
CA LEU A 453 -32.09 13.85 -10.27
C LEU A 453 -33.40 14.49 -10.74
N SER A 454 -34.46 13.70 -10.74
CA SER A 454 -35.82 14.14 -11.04
C SER A 454 -36.73 13.89 -9.85
N TYR A 455 -37.72 14.75 -9.66
CA TYR A 455 -38.70 14.64 -8.58
C TYR A 455 -40.11 14.68 -9.18
N HIS A 456 -40.96 13.76 -8.76
CA HIS A 456 -42.32 13.56 -9.27
C HIS A 456 -43.35 13.80 -8.16
N PRO A 457 -43.96 15.00 -8.11
CA PRO A 457 -44.91 15.36 -7.07
C PRO A 457 -46.10 14.40 -6.89
N PRO A 458 -46.71 13.82 -7.95
CA PRO A 458 -47.86 12.92 -7.79
C PRO A 458 -47.56 11.65 -6.99
N THR A 459 -46.38 11.06 -7.15
CA THR A 459 -45.94 9.88 -6.38
C THR A 459 -45.12 10.25 -5.15
N ASP A 460 -44.79 11.54 -4.97
CA ASP A 460 -43.79 11.99 -3.98
C ASP A 460 -42.46 11.23 -4.14
N GLY A 461 -42.09 10.93 -5.39
CA GLY A 461 -40.97 10.06 -5.70
C GLY A 461 -39.80 10.78 -6.36
N LEU A 462 -38.61 10.19 -6.28
CA LEU A 462 -37.39 10.63 -6.96
C LEU A 462 -36.94 9.60 -7.99
N TRP A 463 -36.15 10.06 -8.96
CA TRP A 463 -35.45 9.21 -9.91
C TRP A 463 -34.04 9.75 -10.13
N ALA A 464 -33.05 8.86 -10.28
CA ALA A 464 -31.67 9.21 -10.55
C ALA A 464 -31.20 8.62 -11.88
N ASN A 465 -30.31 9.34 -12.56
CA ASN A 465 -29.73 8.89 -13.81
C ASN A 465 -28.63 7.82 -13.59
N HIS A 466 -29.00 6.56 -13.79
CA HIS A 466 -28.11 5.39 -13.69
C HIS A 466 -26.98 5.34 -14.74
N LEU A 467 -26.82 6.33 -15.63
CA LEU A 467 -25.72 6.36 -16.60
C LEU A 467 -24.35 6.72 -15.98
N ARG A 468 -24.32 7.15 -14.72
CA ARG A 468 -23.08 7.45 -13.95
C ARG A 468 -22.95 6.60 -12.69
N HIS A 469 -23.48 5.39 -12.78
CA HIS A 469 -23.55 4.43 -11.69
C HIS A 469 -22.16 3.95 -11.24
N GLY A 470 -21.23 3.79 -12.18
CA GLY A 470 -19.84 3.42 -11.91
C GLY A 470 -19.03 4.57 -11.31
N TRP A 471 -18.14 4.24 -10.36
CA TRP A 471 -17.30 5.20 -9.67
C TRP A 471 -16.07 5.61 -10.50
N SER A 472 -15.17 4.68 -10.79
CA SER A 472 -13.84 5.03 -11.34
C SER A 472 -13.91 5.73 -12.71
N HIS A 473 -14.88 5.38 -13.55
CA HIS A 473 -15.07 6.00 -14.86
C HIS A 473 -15.73 7.39 -14.76
N SER A 474 -16.53 7.63 -13.72
CA SER A 474 -17.19 8.92 -13.48
C SER A 474 -16.23 9.96 -12.88
N PHE A 475 -15.15 9.52 -12.24
CA PHE A 475 -14.15 10.38 -11.62
C PHE A 475 -12.76 10.07 -12.18
N PRO A 476 -12.33 10.75 -13.26
CA PRO A 476 -11.03 10.49 -13.89
C PRO A 476 -9.83 10.98 -13.07
N ASP A 477 -10.05 11.85 -12.10
CA ASP A 477 -9.01 12.42 -11.24
C ASP A 477 -8.97 11.76 -9.86
N GLU A 478 -7.76 11.50 -9.34
CA GLU A 478 -7.55 11.03 -7.96
C GLU A 478 -8.06 12.07 -6.95
N GLY A 479 -7.70 13.32 -7.21
CA GLY A 479 -7.98 14.51 -6.41
C GLY A 479 -7.59 14.41 -4.94
N THR A 480 -8.29 15.20 -4.13
CA THR A 480 -8.05 15.34 -2.69
C THR A 480 -9.38 15.27 -1.93
N ILE A 481 -9.31 15.21 -0.61
CA ILE A 481 -10.50 15.19 0.26
C ILE A 481 -11.39 16.44 0.11
N HIS A 482 -10.83 17.55 -0.40
CA HIS A 482 -11.56 18.81 -0.60
C HIS A 482 -12.23 18.91 -1.97
N GLN A 483 -11.97 17.95 -2.87
CA GLN A 483 -12.48 17.94 -4.24
C GLN A 483 -13.55 16.85 -4.37
N ARG A 484 -14.80 17.16 -4.01
CA ARG A 484 -15.91 16.19 -4.02
C ARG A 484 -16.06 15.42 -5.35
N GLY A 485 -15.82 16.08 -6.48
CA GLY A 485 -15.85 15.47 -7.82
C GLY A 485 -14.59 14.69 -8.21
N SER A 486 -13.87 14.09 -7.27
CA SER A 486 -12.69 13.25 -7.49
C SER A 486 -12.84 11.92 -6.74
N ARG A 487 -12.05 10.90 -7.10
CA ARG A 487 -12.10 9.58 -6.46
C ARG A 487 -11.90 9.64 -4.94
N THR A 488 -10.91 10.41 -4.49
CA THR A 488 -10.64 10.60 -3.06
C THR A 488 -11.75 11.40 -2.38
N GLY A 489 -12.20 12.49 -2.99
CA GLY A 489 -13.16 13.39 -2.37
C GLY A 489 -14.55 12.78 -2.20
N ILE A 490 -15.03 12.04 -3.20
CA ILE A 490 -16.35 11.38 -3.13
C ILE A 490 -16.36 10.27 -2.06
N LEU A 491 -15.28 9.47 -1.98
CA LEU A 491 -15.12 8.46 -0.93
C LEU A 491 -15.10 9.13 0.45
N TYR A 492 -14.28 10.18 0.62
CA TYR A 492 -14.17 10.91 1.87
C TYR A 492 -15.53 11.43 2.36
N TYR A 493 -16.31 12.07 1.47
CA TYR A 493 -17.59 12.67 1.84
C TYR A 493 -18.58 11.62 2.35
N HIS A 494 -18.75 10.52 1.62
CA HIS A 494 -19.73 9.49 1.99
C HIS A 494 -19.24 8.61 3.15
N LEU A 495 -17.95 8.26 3.20
CA LEU A 495 -17.36 7.57 4.36
C LEU A 495 -17.45 8.41 5.63
N ARG A 496 -17.35 9.74 5.54
CA ARG A 496 -17.53 10.64 6.68
C ARG A 496 -18.93 10.50 7.29
N GLU A 497 -19.98 10.39 6.48
CA GLU A 497 -21.33 10.17 6.98
C GLU A 497 -21.51 8.75 7.56
N ILE A 498 -21.03 7.72 6.85
CA ILE A 498 -21.03 6.34 7.36
C ILE A 498 -20.32 6.27 8.71
N SER A 499 -19.13 6.85 8.83
CA SER A 499 -18.32 6.87 10.05
C SER A 499 -19.03 7.54 11.23
N LYS A 500 -19.91 8.52 11.00
CA LYS A 500 -20.75 9.12 12.05
C LYS A 500 -21.85 8.15 12.50
N LEU A 501 -22.51 7.48 11.56
CA LEU A 501 -23.60 6.55 11.84
C LEU A 501 -23.10 5.29 12.55
N THR A 502 -21.89 4.83 12.21
CA THR A 502 -21.31 3.59 12.74
C THR A 502 -20.35 3.83 13.91
N ALA A 503 -20.36 5.01 14.54
CA ALA A 503 -19.43 5.33 15.63
C ALA A 503 -19.52 4.36 16.84
N GLY A 504 -20.67 3.72 17.03
CA GLY A 504 -20.90 2.70 18.07
C GLY A 504 -20.65 1.26 17.63
N TYR A 505 -20.11 1.03 16.43
CA TYR A 505 -19.82 -0.32 15.93
C TYR A 505 -18.72 -0.99 16.77
N PRO A 506 -18.96 -2.17 17.36
CA PRO A 506 -18.00 -2.83 18.25
C PRO A 506 -16.75 -3.33 17.50
N GLY A 507 -16.82 -3.47 16.18
CA GLY A 507 -15.67 -3.79 15.35
C GLY A 507 -14.75 -2.60 15.09
N GLY A 508 -15.02 -1.39 15.59
CA GLY A 508 -14.13 -0.23 15.40
C GLY A 508 -14.31 0.48 14.07
N GLU A 509 -13.22 0.93 13.45
CA GLU A 509 -13.27 1.59 12.15
C GLU A 509 -13.60 0.61 11.02
N ILE A 510 -14.46 1.04 10.09
CA ILE A 510 -14.82 0.29 8.89
C ILE A 510 -13.64 0.31 7.91
N LEU A 511 -13.21 -0.87 7.49
CA LEU A 511 -12.02 -1.05 6.64
C LEU A 511 -12.37 -1.37 5.19
N THR A 512 -13.64 -1.62 4.88
CA THR A 512 -14.06 -2.07 3.55
C THR A 512 -15.08 -1.12 2.91
N ALA A 513 -15.10 -1.14 1.58
CA ALA A 513 -16.13 -0.53 0.77
C ALA A 513 -16.30 -1.33 -0.52
N ARG A 514 -17.46 -1.20 -1.15
CA ARG A 514 -17.75 -1.76 -2.47
C ARG A 514 -18.14 -0.64 -3.42
N THR A 515 -17.55 -0.59 -4.60
CA THR A 515 -17.88 0.44 -5.58
C THR A 515 -19.15 0.05 -6.33
N GLY A 516 -20.00 1.04 -6.67
CA GLY A 516 -21.16 0.79 -7.53
C GLY A 516 -20.71 0.23 -8.87
N SER A 517 -21.49 -0.71 -9.44
CA SER A 517 -21.15 -1.46 -10.66
C SER A 517 -19.87 -2.30 -10.58
N PHE A 518 -19.27 -2.47 -9.39
CA PHE A 518 -17.94 -3.06 -9.23
C PHE A 518 -16.85 -2.31 -10.04
N ASP A 519 -17.02 -1.00 -10.21
CA ASP A 519 -16.14 -0.17 -11.03
C ASP A 519 -14.94 0.36 -10.24
N PHE A 520 -13.86 -0.42 -10.18
CA PHE A 520 -12.60 -0.06 -9.49
C PHE A 520 -11.53 0.59 -10.39
N GLY A 521 -11.74 0.65 -11.70
CA GLY A 521 -10.73 1.12 -12.65
C GLY A 521 -10.69 0.25 -13.89
N ASN A 522 -10.14 0.78 -14.98
CA ASN A 522 -9.88 0.03 -16.20
C ASN A 522 -8.39 0.14 -16.55
N GLY A 523 -7.63 -0.88 -16.15
CA GLY A 523 -6.20 -0.99 -16.40
C GLY A 523 -5.31 -0.35 -15.31
N PRO A 524 -3.99 -0.59 -15.37
CA PRO A 524 -3.11 -0.41 -14.21
C PRO A 524 -3.08 1.00 -13.62
N ASP A 525 -2.99 2.03 -14.47
CA ASP A 525 -2.93 3.42 -14.00
C ASP A 525 -4.22 3.85 -13.27
N SER A 526 -5.37 3.40 -13.80
CA SER A 526 -6.68 3.70 -13.23
C SER A 526 -6.89 2.93 -11.93
N GLU A 527 -6.56 1.65 -11.88
CA GLU A 527 -6.68 0.84 -10.67
C GLU A 527 -5.73 1.33 -9.57
N ALA A 528 -4.50 1.73 -9.94
CA ALA A 528 -3.54 2.32 -8.99
C ALA A 528 -4.06 3.61 -8.36
N MET A 529 -4.78 4.43 -9.12
CA MET A 529 -5.41 5.64 -8.62
C MET A 529 -6.53 5.32 -7.62
N SER A 530 -7.38 4.33 -7.91
CA SER A 530 -8.42 3.87 -7.00
C SER A 530 -7.83 3.27 -5.71
N MET A 531 -6.76 2.48 -5.85
CA MET A 531 -6.00 1.92 -4.73
C MET A 531 -5.49 3.02 -3.80
N ARG A 532 -4.84 4.05 -4.35
CA ARG A 532 -4.36 5.20 -3.56
C ARG A 532 -5.50 5.96 -2.91
N ALA A 533 -6.61 6.19 -3.62
CA ALA A 533 -7.80 6.84 -3.07
C ALA A 533 -8.37 6.07 -1.87
N TYR A 534 -8.53 4.74 -1.98
CA TYR A 534 -8.96 3.84 -0.91
C TYR A 534 -8.04 3.94 0.31
N ARG A 535 -6.74 3.73 0.09
CA ARG A 535 -5.73 3.79 1.15
C ARG A 535 -5.73 5.16 1.83
N ARG A 536 -5.90 6.24 1.06
CA ARG A 536 -5.90 7.62 1.58
C ARG A 536 -7.01 7.86 2.60
N VAL A 537 -8.22 7.34 2.35
CA VAL A 537 -9.38 7.46 3.25
C VAL A 537 -9.49 6.38 4.33
N GLY A 538 -8.47 5.51 4.44
CA GLY A 538 -8.40 4.50 5.51
C GLY A 538 -9.03 3.16 5.17
N LEU A 539 -9.40 2.93 3.91
CA LEU A 539 -9.89 1.63 3.45
C LEU A 539 -8.72 0.67 3.15
N TRP A 540 -8.97 -0.60 3.43
CA TRP A 540 -8.00 -1.68 3.32
C TRP A 540 -8.56 -2.93 2.65
N GLY A 541 -9.85 -2.97 2.32
CA GLY A 541 -10.39 -4.09 1.57
C GLY A 541 -11.54 -3.74 0.65
N ASN A 542 -11.70 -4.58 -0.37
CA ASN A 542 -12.69 -4.45 -1.41
C ASN A 542 -13.15 -5.84 -1.91
N SER A 543 -14.21 -5.86 -2.72
CA SER A 543 -14.79 -7.08 -3.28
C SER A 543 -15.25 -6.89 -4.75
N ASP A 544 -14.60 -5.98 -5.49
CA ASP A 544 -14.99 -5.58 -6.86
C ASP A 544 -14.21 -6.30 -7.96
N ALA A 545 -13.20 -7.10 -7.61
CA ALA A 545 -12.34 -7.75 -8.60
C ALA A 545 -13.14 -8.58 -9.62
N ASP A 546 -12.61 -8.59 -10.84
CA ASP A 546 -13.16 -9.02 -12.11
C ASP A 546 -14.37 -8.21 -12.59
N GLY A 547 -15.17 -7.63 -11.70
CA GLY A 547 -16.34 -6.83 -12.08
C GLY A 547 -15.97 -5.56 -12.86
N ASN A 548 -14.87 -4.91 -12.48
CA ASN A 548 -14.34 -3.73 -13.16
C ASN A 548 -13.93 -4.00 -14.62
N ALA A 549 -13.59 -5.24 -14.94
CA ALA A 549 -13.27 -5.71 -16.28
C ALA A 549 -14.46 -6.40 -17.00
N GLY A 550 -15.67 -6.33 -16.44
CA GLY A 550 -16.88 -6.99 -16.98
C GLY A 550 -16.92 -8.51 -16.75
N GLY A 551 -16.04 -9.03 -15.89
CA GLY A 551 -15.97 -10.42 -15.48
C GLY A 551 -16.95 -10.78 -14.36
N ILE A 552 -16.89 -12.04 -13.91
CA ILE A 552 -17.70 -12.53 -12.80
C ILE A 552 -17.03 -12.12 -11.50
N THR A 553 -17.70 -11.35 -10.64
CA THR A 553 -17.16 -10.85 -9.36
C THR A 553 -16.88 -11.94 -8.33
N ALA A 554 -17.30 -13.18 -8.56
CA ALA A 554 -17.08 -14.33 -7.69
C ALA A 554 -15.92 -15.23 -8.11
N GLY A 555 -15.16 -15.71 -7.13
CA GLY A 555 -13.96 -16.54 -7.31
C GLY A 555 -14.07 -17.96 -6.75
N ASP A 556 -13.09 -18.80 -7.05
CA ASP A 556 -12.93 -20.10 -6.40
C ASP A 556 -12.45 -19.93 -4.95
N TYR A 557 -12.85 -20.83 -4.04
CA TYR A 557 -12.56 -20.71 -2.59
C TYR A 557 -11.12 -20.33 -2.26
N ARG A 558 -10.12 -21.04 -2.83
CA ARG A 558 -8.69 -20.82 -2.54
C ARG A 558 -8.06 -19.62 -3.27
N ARG A 559 -8.82 -18.90 -4.10
CA ARG A 559 -8.31 -17.82 -4.97
C ARG A 559 -9.06 -16.50 -4.80
N ALA A 560 -10.06 -16.47 -3.93
CA ALA A 560 -10.96 -15.34 -3.76
C ALA A 560 -10.53 -14.37 -2.65
N LEU A 561 -9.51 -14.69 -1.85
CA LEU A 561 -9.00 -13.85 -0.78
C LEU A 561 -7.48 -13.68 -0.93
N TYR A 562 -7.02 -12.45 -1.16
CA TYR A 562 -5.60 -12.17 -1.41
C TYR A 562 -5.22 -10.71 -1.15
N LEU A 563 -3.93 -10.44 -1.01
CA LEU A 563 -3.36 -9.10 -1.13
C LEU A 563 -3.18 -8.77 -2.62
N THR A 564 -3.70 -7.64 -3.07
CA THR A 564 -3.49 -7.15 -4.45
C THR A 564 -2.10 -6.53 -4.59
N PRO A 565 -1.51 -6.44 -5.79
CA PRO A 565 -0.50 -5.42 -6.08
C PRO A 565 -1.13 -4.00 -6.03
N PRO A 566 -0.33 -2.92 -6.11
CA PRO A 566 -0.84 -1.56 -6.00
C PRO A 566 -1.67 -1.08 -7.20
N ASP A 567 -1.61 -1.79 -8.33
CA ASP A 567 -2.09 -1.37 -9.65
C ASP A 567 -2.93 -2.43 -10.37
N ASP A 568 -3.27 -3.55 -9.73
CA ASP A 568 -4.16 -4.58 -10.30
C ASP A 568 -5.01 -5.19 -9.19
N ILE A 569 -6.32 -4.88 -9.16
CA ILE A 569 -7.23 -5.45 -8.15
C ILE A 569 -7.57 -6.92 -8.45
N ASN A 570 -7.37 -7.37 -9.69
CA ASN A 570 -7.83 -8.67 -10.19
C ASN A 570 -6.84 -9.80 -9.96
N ALA A 571 -5.60 -9.48 -9.58
CA ALA A 571 -4.53 -10.44 -9.40
C ALA A 571 -3.95 -10.40 -7.97
N PRO A 572 -3.45 -11.54 -7.45
CA PRO A 572 -2.67 -11.54 -6.23
C PRO A 572 -1.30 -10.87 -6.44
N ALA A 573 -0.80 -10.18 -5.42
CA ALA A 573 0.54 -9.62 -5.41
C ALA A 573 1.60 -10.71 -5.60
N THR A 574 2.69 -10.35 -6.29
CA THR A 574 3.86 -11.22 -6.48
C THR A 574 5.12 -10.68 -5.81
N ASP A 575 5.07 -9.45 -5.29
CA ASP A 575 6.14 -8.79 -4.56
C ASP A 575 5.61 -8.29 -3.21
N LEU A 576 6.16 -8.82 -2.11
CA LEU A 576 5.76 -8.47 -0.75
C LEU A 576 5.99 -7.00 -0.41
N LYS A 577 6.85 -6.29 -1.17
CA LYS A 577 7.12 -4.85 -0.99
C LYS A 577 6.13 -3.97 -1.76
N LYS A 578 5.33 -4.54 -2.66
CA LYS A 578 4.38 -3.83 -3.53
C LYS A 578 2.99 -4.42 -3.31
N LEU A 579 2.37 -3.98 -2.22
CA LEU A 579 1.04 -4.43 -1.82
C LEU A 579 0.03 -3.29 -1.89
N GLY A 580 -1.17 -3.60 -2.37
CA GLY A 580 -2.34 -2.72 -2.40
C GLY A 580 -3.24 -2.94 -1.19
N ILE A 581 -4.41 -3.52 -1.41
CA ILE A 581 -5.44 -3.81 -0.40
C ILE A 581 -5.73 -5.31 -0.32
N VAL A 582 -6.62 -5.70 0.60
CA VAL A 582 -7.18 -7.06 0.68
C VAL A 582 -8.39 -7.15 -0.24
N GLU A 583 -8.32 -8.01 -1.24
CA GLU A 583 -9.48 -8.36 -2.06
C GLU A 583 -10.16 -9.61 -1.48
N PHE A 584 -11.48 -9.58 -1.32
CA PHE A 584 -12.29 -10.70 -0.84
C PHE A 584 -13.56 -10.88 -1.68
N ARG A 585 -13.49 -11.77 -2.66
CA ARG A 585 -14.58 -12.00 -3.61
C ARG A 585 -15.63 -12.96 -3.05
N PRO A 586 -16.91 -12.86 -3.47
CA PRO A 586 -17.90 -13.89 -3.23
C PRO A 586 -17.42 -15.28 -3.70
N THR A 587 -17.81 -16.32 -2.97
CA THR A 587 -17.41 -17.71 -3.23
C THR A 587 -18.60 -18.67 -3.13
N PRO A 588 -18.60 -19.79 -3.89
CA PRO A 588 -17.64 -20.12 -4.96
C PRO A 588 -17.92 -19.27 -6.22
N ARG A 589 -17.32 -19.59 -7.37
CA ARG A 589 -17.58 -18.87 -8.63
C ARG A 589 -19.07 -18.79 -9.00
N LYS A 590 -19.86 -19.80 -8.61
CA LYS A 590 -21.33 -19.72 -8.51
C LYS A 590 -21.71 -19.42 -7.06
N PHE A 591 -21.55 -18.16 -6.68
CA PHE A 591 -21.53 -17.73 -5.30
C PHE A 591 -22.82 -18.01 -4.55
N ILE A 592 -22.73 -17.95 -3.22
CA ILE A 592 -23.87 -18.04 -2.31
C ILE A 592 -24.75 -16.80 -2.51
N MET A 593 -25.97 -17.00 -3.02
CA MET A 593 -26.94 -15.94 -3.35
C MET A 593 -28.17 -16.07 -2.46
N TYR A 594 -28.29 -15.20 -1.45
CA TYR A 594 -29.36 -15.30 -0.44
C TYR A 594 -30.76 -14.98 -0.98
N ASP A 595 -30.86 -14.34 -2.14
CA ASP A 595 -32.10 -14.00 -2.85
C ASP A 595 -32.48 -14.99 -3.96
N VAL A 596 -31.69 -16.05 -4.16
CA VAL A 596 -31.91 -17.02 -5.24
C VAL A 596 -31.84 -18.46 -4.74
N ASP A 597 -30.82 -18.77 -3.93
CA ASP A 597 -30.60 -20.12 -3.43
C ASP A 597 -31.55 -20.43 -2.26
N ASN A 598 -32.11 -21.63 -2.26
CA ASN A 598 -32.76 -22.19 -1.07
C ASN A 598 -31.74 -22.70 -0.05
N ALA A 599 -32.20 -23.05 1.16
CA ALA A 599 -31.34 -23.53 2.24
C ALA A 599 -30.44 -24.70 1.84
N ALA A 600 -30.94 -25.66 1.03
CA ALA A 600 -30.17 -26.82 0.60
C ALA A 600 -28.99 -26.44 -0.31
N SER A 601 -29.22 -25.52 -1.26
CA SER A 601 -28.17 -24.98 -2.14
C SER A 601 -27.13 -24.18 -1.37
N LEU A 602 -27.56 -23.31 -0.45
CA LEU A 602 -26.67 -22.54 0.44
C LEU A 602 -25.79 -23.48 1.27
N ASN A 603 -26.39 -24.51 1.90
CA ASN A 603 -25.69 -25.51 2.71
C ASN A 603 -24.66 -26.32 1.90
N ALA A 604 -25.00 -26.71 0.67
CA ALA A 604 -24.11 -27.48 -0.20
C ALA A 604 -22.85 -26.67 -0.57
N LYS A 605 -23.02 -25.39 -0.92
CA LYS A 605 -21.90 -24.48 -1.21
C LYS A 605 -21.00 -24.32 0.03
N ALA A 606 -21.57 -23.95 1.18
CA ALA A 606 -20.77 -23.79 2.40
C ALA A 606 -20.02 -25.06 2.82
N ARG A 607 -20.64 -26.25 2.69
CA ARG A 607 -19.98 -27.53 2.93
C ARG A 607 -18.75 -27.73 2.04
N GLN A 608 -18.89 -27.42 0.76
CA GLN A 608 -17.77 -27.49 -0.18
C GLN A 608 -16.63 -26.55 0.25
N GLY A 609 -16.94 -25.31 0.63
CA GLY A 609 -15.93 -24.37 1.12
C GLY A 609 -15.18 -24.88 2.36
N VAL A 610 -15.90 -25.42 3.35
CA VAL A 610 -15.25 -26.01 4.54
C VAL A 610 -14.35 -27.19 4.15
N GLN A 611 -14.79 -28.05 3.23
CA GLN A 611 -13.97 -29.17 2.74
C GLN A 611 -12.70 -28.71 2.04
N GLU A 612 -12.77 -27.64 1.24
CA GLU A 612 -11.61 -27.08 0.55
C GLU A 612 -10.53 -26.58 1.52
N PHE A 613 -10.92 -26.05 2.68
CA PHE A 613 -9.97 -25.48 3.65
C PHE A 613 -9.61 -26.42 4.80
N THR A 614 -10.14 -27.64 4.83
CA THR A 614 -9.87 -28.61 5.90
C THR A 614 -9.09 -29.81 5.40
N GLU A 615 -8.14 -30.27 6.21
CA GLU A 615 -7.37 -31.50 5.98
C GLU A 615 -7.25 -32.26 7.30
N GLY A 616 -7.51 -33.58 7.28
CA GLY A 616 -7.47 -34.40 8.49
C GLY A 616 -8.42 -33.94 9.62
N GLY A 617 -9.52 -33.27 9.26
CA GLY A 617 -10.50 -32.72 10.23
C GLY A 617 -10.07 -31.42 10.91
N ARG A 618 -8.99 -30.78 10.45
CA ARG A 618 -8.52 -29.48 10.94
C ARG A 618 -8.50 -28.45 9.81
N VAL A 619 -8.71 -27.19 10.14
CA VAL A 619 -8.55 -26.09 9.19
C VAL A 619 -7.06 -25.92 8.88
N GLN A 620 -6.71 -25.86 7.60
CA GLN A 620 -5.35 -25.60 7.14
C GLN A 620 -4.89 -24.24 7.66
N ALA A 621 -3.60 -24.09 7.99
CA ALA A 621 -3.05 -22.85 8.53
C ALA A 621 -3.39 -21.61 7.68
N GLY A 622 -3.46 -20.45 8.33
CA GLY A 622 -3.80 -19.17 7.70
C GLY A 622 -5.26 -18.73 7.86
N ILE A 623 -5.64 -17.72 7.08
CA ILE A 623 -6.97 -17.09 7.11
C ILE A 623 -7.69 -17.38 5.80
N HIS A 624 -8.86 -18.02 5.91
CA HIS A 624 -9.69 -18.44 4.78
C HIS A 624 -11.08 -17.81 4.88
N SER A 625 -11.79 -17.68 3.76
CA SER A 625 -13.13 -17.11 3.73
C SER A 625 -14.10 -17.86 2.84
N ILE A 626 -15.35 -17.92 3.28
CA ILE A 626 -16.53 -18.24 2.48
C ILE A 626 -17.40 -16.98 2.49
N VAL A 627 -17.48 -16.31 1.35
CA VAL A 627 -18.18 -15.02 1.22
C VAL A 627 -19.46 -15.20 0.41
N GLY A 628 -20.59 -14.82 0.98
CA GLY A 628 -21.87 -14.75 0.27
C GLY A 628 -22.24 -13.32 -0.13
N PHE A 629 -23.06 -13.19 -1.16
CA PHE A 629 -23.45 -11.91 -1.74
C PHE A 629 -24.90 -11.91 -2.24
N SER A 630 -25.60 -10.80 -2.03
CA SER A 630 -26.95 -10.54 -2.54
C SER A 630 -27.22 -9.01 -2.53
N HIS A 631 -28.43 -8.59 -2.89
CA HIS A 631 -28.94 -7.24 -2.62
C HIS A 631 -30.16 -7.37 -1.71
N ALA A 632 -30.23 -6.63 -0.59
CA ALA A 632 -31.37 -6.73 0.33
C ALA A 632 -32.71 -6.47 -0.38
N MET A 633 -32.73 -5.58 -1.37
CA MET A 633 -33.95 -5.27 -2.15
C MET A 633 -34.53 -6.49 -2.89
N PHE A 634 -33.72 -7.47 -3.28
CA PHE A 634 -34.17 -8.70 -3.97
C PHE A 634 -34.60 -9.82 -3.02
N ILE A 635 -34.32 -9.70 -1.72
CA ILE A 635 -34.77 -10.67 -0.73
C ILE A 635 -36.28 -10.52 -0.50
N MET A 636 -37.01 -11.63 -0.68
CA MET A 636 -38.47 -11.65 -0.73
C MET A 636 -39.06 -12.51 0.38
N GLY A 637 -40.15 -12.04 0.99
CA GLY A 637 -41.04 -12.82 1.83
C GLY A 637 -42.33 -13.21 1.11
N LEU A 638 -43.33 -13.66 1.88
CA LEU A 638 -44.69 -13.95 1.42
C LEU A 638 -45.69 -12.93 1.99
N PRO A 639 -46.63 -12.39 1.19
CA PRO A 639 -46.88 -12.71 -0.22
C PRO A 639 -46.08 -11.85 -1.22
N ASP A 640 -45.47 -10.75 -0.77
CA ASP A 640 -44.91 -9.71 -1.64
C ASP A 640 -43.55 -9.16 -1.13
N TRP A 641 -43.04 -8.13 -1.81
CA TRP A 641 -41.75 -7.52 -1.52
C TRP A 641 -41.70 -6.73 -0.21
N ARG A 642 -42.84 -6.37 0.39
CA ARG A 642 -42.90 -5.73 1.70
C ARG A 642 -42.73 -6.74 2.83
N SER A 643 -43.05 -8.01 2.56
CA SER A 643 -42.96 -9.07 3.54
C SER A 643 -41.52 -9.48 3.84
N THR A 644 -41.26 -9.70 5.13
CA THR A 644 -39.99 -10.22 5.64
C THR A 644 -40.13 -11.60 6.29
N VAL A 645 -41.13 -12.38 5.87
CA VAL A 645 -41.48 -13.69 6.47
C VAL A 645 -41.61 -14.75 5.38
N GLY A 646 -41.06 -15.95 5.63
CA GLY A 646 -41.04 -17.06 4.66
C GLY A 646 -40.03 -16.85 3.53
N ARG A 647 -40.08 -17.71 2.50
CA ARG A 647 -39.17 -17.68 1.33
C ARG A 647 -37.71 -17.48 1.74
N HIS A 648 -37.02 -16.47 1.19
CA HIS A 648 -35.58 -16.26 1.34
C HIS A 648 -35.19 -16.02 2.81
N TYR A 649 -36.07 -15.41 3.61
CA TYR A 649 -35.84 -15.21 5.05
C TYR A 649 -35.86 -16.55 5.81
N GLN A 650 -36.75 -17.47 5.44
CA GLN A 650 -36.78 -18.80 6.03
C GLN A 650 -35.58 -19.64 5.57
N ASP A 651 -35.24 -19.58 4.29
CA ASP A 651 -34.07 -20.27 3.74
C ASP A 651 -32.77 -19.83 4.43
N LEU A 652 -32.63 -18.53 4.69
CA LEU A 652 -31.51 -17.96 5.45
C LEU A 652 -31.48 -18.47 6.90
N ASP A 653 -32.61 -18.45 7.61
CA ASP A 653 -32.71 -18.93 8.99
C ASP A 653 -32.31 -20.41 9.11
N GLU A 654 -32.80 -21.25 8.19
CA GLU A 654 -32.44 -22.66 8.11
C GLU A 654 -30.96 -22.88 7.76
N HIS A 655 -30.42 -22.07 6.83
CA HIS A 655 -29.01 -22.11 6.45
C HIS A 655 -28.08 -21.76 7.62
N LEU A 656 -28.35 -20.67 8.34
CA LEU A 656 -27.52 -20.24 9.47
C LEU A 656 -27.61 -21.21 10.64
N ALA A 657 -28.78 -21.79 10.90
CA ALA A 657 -28.94 -22.88 11.87
C ALA A 657 -28.07 -24.10 11.52
N PHE A 658 -28.01 -24.45 10.24
CA PHE A 658 -27.13 -25.52 9.74
C PHE A 658 -25.66 -25.18 9.94
N LEU A 659 -25.20 -24.00 9.53
CA LEU A 659 -23.80 -23.59 9.68
C LEU A 659 -23.36 -23.58 11.14
N LYS A 660 -24.23 -23.06 12.02
CA LYS A 660 -23.98 -23.00 13.46
C LYS A 660 -23.72 -24.41 14.00
N ARG A 661 -24.67 -25.32 13.79
CA ARG A 661 -24.61 -26.69 14.31
C ARG A 661 -23.46 -27.50 13.70
N GLU A 662 -23.24 -27.37 12.39
CA GLU A 662 -22.31 -28.24 11.68
C GLU A 662 -20.86 -27.79 11.77
N TYR A 663 -20.58 -26.49 11.88
CA TYR A 663 -19.23 -25.95 11.74
C TYR A 663 -18.85 -24.96 12.84
N VAL A 664 -19.72 -24.02 13.22
CA VAL A 664 -19.38 -22.98 14.21
C VAL A 664 -19.22 -23.56 15.61
N ASP A 665 -20.20 -24.34 16.07
CA ASP A 665 -20.16 -24.95 17.41
C ASP A 665 -19.06 -26.01 17.52
N LYS A 666 -18.51 -26.47 16.39
CA LYS A 666 -17.35 -27.37 16.31
C LYS A 666 -16.01 -26.64 16.15
N GLY A 667 -16.02 -25.31 16.10
CA GLY A 667 -14.82 -24.48 15.96
C GLY A 667 -14.13 -24.55 14.59
N LEU A 668 -14.83 -25.00 13.54
CA LEU A 668 -14.29 -25.08 12.17
C LEU A 668 -14.56 -23.83 11.34
N LEU A 669 -15.53 -23.01 11.74
CA LEU A 669 -15.98 -21.83 11.01
C LEU A 669 -16.38 -20.72 11.99
N HIS A 670 -16.11 -19.47 11.63
CA HIS A 670 -16.43 -18.30 12.43
C HIS A 670 -17.33 -17.36 11.63
N PHE A 671 -18.46 -16.94 12.20
CA PHE A 671 -19.20 -15.83 11.62
C PHE A 671 -18.45 -14.52 11.83
N ALA A 672 -18.38 -13.70 10.79
CA ALA A 672 -17.66 -12.44 10.81
C ALA A 672 -18.24 -11.46 9.79
N THR A 673 -17.95 -10.18 10.00
CA THR A 673 -18.18 -9.14 9.00
C THR A 673 -16.95 -9.01 8.07
N ALA A 674 -17.07 -8.23 6.99
CA ALA A 674 -15.98 -8.02 6.04
C ALA A 674 -14.79 -7.29 6.69
N THR A 675 -15.02 -6.26 7.51
CA THR A 675 -13.98 -5.58 8.28
C THR A 675 -13.25 -6.55 9.23
N THR A 676 -13.97 -7.49 9.85
CA THR A 676 -13.37 -8.50 10.73
C THR A 676 -12.44 -9.43 9.94
N LEU A 677 -12.89 -9.90 8.77
CA LEU A 677 -12.07 -10.72 7.86
C LEU A 677 -10.81 -9.98 7.42
N VAL A 678 -10.95 -8.74 6.92
CA VAL A 678 -9.83 -7.93 6.44
C VAL A 678 -8.83 -7.64 7.55
N ARG A 679 -9.31 -7.32 8.77
CA ARG A 679 -8.44 -7.12 9.93
C ARG A 679 -7.63 -8.36 10.28
N GLU A 680 -8.26 -9.53 10.36
CA GLU A 680 -7.57 -10.80 10.64
C GLU A 680 -6.58 -11.17 9.54
N TYR A 681 -6.94 -10.90 8.27
CA TYR A 681 -6.07 -11.14 7.14
C TYR A 681 -4.83 -10.24 7.16
N LEU A 682 -4.99 -8.94 7.42
CA LEU A 682 -3.87 -8.00 7.58
C LEU A 682 -2.98 -8.36 8.77
N ASP A 683 -3.58 -8.71 9.91
CA ASP A 683 -2.82 -9.08 11.11
C ASP A 683 -1.93 -10.32 10.90
N TYR A 684 -2.36 -11.23 10.03
CA TYR A 684 -1.59 -12.43 9.68
C TYR A 684 -0.60 -12.19 8.52
N TYR A 685 -1.06 -11.60 7.40
CA TYR A 685 -0.33 -11.57 6.12
C TYR A 685 0.38 -10.25 5.82
N TRP A 686 0.02 -9.12 6.45
CA TRP A 686 0.69 -7.85 6.15
C TRP A 686 2.15 -7.89 6.65
N PRO A 687 3.15 -7.45 5.85
CA PRO A 687 4.56 -7.65 6.18
C PRO A 687 5.04 -6.75 7.33
N GLU A 688 4.35 -5.66 7.61
CA GLU A 688 4.71 -4.66 8.62
C GLU A 688 3.61 -4.54 9.69
N PRO A 689 3.89 -3.96 10.86
CA PRO A 689 2.81 -3.70 11.81
C PRO A 689 1.91 -2.55 11.34
N LEU A 690 0.63 -2.60 11.72
CA LEU A 690 -0.35 -1.56 11.39
C LEU A 690 -1.05 -1.07 12.66
N ALA A 691 -1.45 0.21 12.67
CA ALA A 691 -2.26 0.79 13.73
C ALA A 691 -3.63 1.21 13.15
N LEU A 692 -4.71 0.67 13.70
CA LEU A 692 -6.09 0.97 13.30
C LEU A 692 -6.91 1.45 14.48
N THR A 693 -7.87 2.35 14.24
CA THR A 693 -8.79 2.78 15.28
C THR A 693 -9.77 1.66 15.62
N GLY A 694 -9.75 1.20 16.87
CA GLY A 694 -10.64 0.19 17.41
C GLY A 694 -11.98 0.76 17.87
N PRO A 695 -12.78 -0.01 18.63
CA PRO A 695 -14.08 0.43 19.14
C PRO A 695 -14.01 1.65 20.05
N LEU A 696 -15.10 2.41 20.11
CA LEU A 696 -15.33 3.44 21.11
C LEU A 696 -15.39 2.80 22.50
N LEU A 697 -14.49 3.20 23.39
CA LEU A 697 -14.40 2.72 24.76
C LEU A 697 -15.28 3.54 25.70
N ARG A 698 -15.20 4.88 25.60
CA ARG A 698 -15.99 5.79 26.44
C ARG A 698 -16.17 7.16 25.81
N GLU A 699 -17.27 7.81 26.19
CA GLU A 699 -17.49 9.23 25.97
C GLU A 699 -17.29 9.99 27.28
N SER A 700 -16.56 11.11 27.24
CA SER A 700 -16.26 11.91 28.42
C SER A 700 -16.32 13.41 28.11
N LYS A 701 -16.18 14.25 29.14
CA LYS A 701 -16.05 15.70 28.97
C LYS A 701 -14.78 16.11 28.19
N LEU A 702 -13.75 15.26 28.19
CA LEU A 702 -12.51 15.50 27.45
C LEU A 702 -12.65 15.13 25.97
N GLY A 703 -13.56 14.23 25.62
CA GLY A 703 -13.74 13.75 24.26
C GLY A 703 -14.15 12.29 24.19
N LEU A 704 -14.02 11.73 22.99
CA LEU A 704 -14.30 10.34 22.67
C LEU A 704 -13.01 9.53 22.73
N GLU A 705 -13.03 8.40 23.42
CA GLU A 705 -11.87 7.53 23.58
C GLU A 705 -12.06 6.22 22.83
N PHE A 706 -11.09 5.89 21.98
CA PHE A 706 -11.09 4.71 21.13
C PHE A 706 -9.95 3.78 21.52
N ALA A 707 -10.21 2.48 21.48
CA ALA A 707 -9.16 1.48 21.49
C ALA A 707 -8.26 1.68 20.27
N LEU A 708 -7.04 1.16 20.36
CA LEU A 708 -6.13 1.08 19.23
C LEU A 708 -5.79 -0.39 18.97
N ASP A 709 -6.06 -0.85 17.75
CA ASP A 709 -5.69 -2.18 17.30
C ASP A 709 -4.31 -2.11 16.64
N LEU A 710 -3.32 -2.73 17.29
CA LEU A 710 -1.97 -2.89 16.74
C LEU A 710 -1.85 -4.27 16.10
N LEU A 711 -1.88 -4.30 14.77
CA LEU A 711 -1.80 -5.52 13.97
C LEU A 711 -0.36 -5.92 13.68
N GLY A 712 -0.17 -7.19 13.32
CA GLY A 712 1.11 -7.83 13.06
C GLY A 712 1.45 -8.85 14.14
N ARG A 713 0.53 -9.75 14.52
CA ARG A 713 0.64 -10.66 15.69
C ARG A 713 1.94 -11.47 15.80
N TYR A 714 2.62 -11.73 14.68
CA TYR A 714 3.87 -12.49 14.65
C TYR A 714 5.10 -11.66 14.27
N ILE A 715 4.99 -10.34 14.12
CA ILE A 715 6.13 -9.47 13.83
C ILE A 715 6.89 -9.21 15.15
N PRO A 716 8.23 -9.32 15.24
CA PRO A 716 8.93 -8.98 16.47
C PRO A 716 8.75 -7.49 16.80
N VAL A 717 8.45 -7.16 18.06
CA VAL A 717 8.34 -5.78 18.56
C VAL A 717 9.01 -5.72 19.92
N ASP A 718 10.19 -5.12 19.93
CA ASP A 718 11.06 -4.94 21.09
C ASP A 718 12.05 -3.79 20.80
N LYS A 719 13.07 -3.60 21.65
CA LYS A 719 14.02 -2.50 21.50
C LYS A 719 14.90 -2.63 20.26
N GLU A 720 15.08 -3.84 19.78
CA GLU A 720 15.87 -4.22 18.61
C GLU A 720 15.01 -4.17 17.34
N HIS A 721 13.70 -4.37 17.46
CA HIS A 721 12.70 -4.34 16.39
C HIS A 721 11.66 -3.23 16.65
N ARG A 722 12.08 -1.98 16.49
CA ARG A 722 11.23 -0.79 16.68
C ARG A 722 10.52 -0.44 15.38
N HIS A 723 9.21 -0.17 15.45
CA HIS A 723 8.40 0.14 14.27
C HIS A 723 7.82 1.55 14.36
N LEU A 724 7.96 2.33 13.29
CA LEU A 724 7.27 3.62 13.15
C LEU A 724 5.88 3.36 12.57
N LEU A 725 4.83 3.56 13.36
CA LEU A 725 3.45 3.37 12.94
C LEU A 725 2.82 4.70 12.59
N THR A 726 1.89 4.66 11.63
CA THR A 726 1.01 5.78 11.31
C THR A 726 -0.43 5.36 11.53
N LEU A 727 -1.11 6.08 12.42
CA LEU A 727 -2.53 5.93 12.72
C LEU A 727 -3.32 6.97 11.94
N LYS A 728 -4.26 6.51 11.12
CA LYS A 728 -5.27 7.38 10.51
C LYS A 728 -6.38 7.64 11.50
N ILE A 729 -6.69 8.91 11.72
CA ILE A 729 -7.81 9.33 12.55
C ILE A 729 -9.11 9.00 11.81
N PRO A 730 -10.22 8.65 12.48
CA PRO A 730 -11.47 8.40 11.76
C PRO A 730 -11.95 9.61 10.96
N VAL A 731 -12.34 9.38 9.70
CA VAL A 731 -12.70 10.40 8.70
C VAL A 731 -13.73 11.43 9.18
N ARG A 732 -14.62 11.05 10.11
CA ARG A 732 -15.62 11.95 10.72
C ARG A 732 -15.04 13.15 11.45
N PHE A 733 -13.78 13.07 11.90
CA PHE A 733 -13.11 14.13 12.65
C PHE A 733 -12.18 15.00 11.82
N TRP A 734 -12.00 14.70 10.53
CA TRP A 734 -11.07 15.45 9.69
C TRP A 734 -11.58 16.88 9.49
N GLY A 735 -10.69 17.86 9.67
CA GLY A 735 -11.03 19.28 9.62
C GLY A 735 -11.96 19.77 10.75
N SER A 736 -12.18 18.98 11.80
CA SER A 736 -13.09 19.35 12.91
C SER A 736 -12.56 20.45 13.84
N GLY A 737 -11.25 20.73 13.81
CA GLY A 737 -10.59 21.61 14.77
C GLY A 737 -10.41 20.98 16.17
N LEU A 738 -10.75 19.71 16.35
CA LEU A 738 -10.52 18.96 17.59
C LEU A 738 -9.05 18.53 17.70
N HIS A 739 -8.62 18.14 18.91
CA HIS A 739 -7.32 17.50 19.11
C HIS A 739 -7.48 15.99 19.10
N ALA A 740 -6.61 15.29 18.38
CA ALA A 740 -6.40 13.86 18.52
C ALA A 740 -5.14 13.64 19.38
N THR A 741 -5.30 12.95 20.50
CA THR A 741 -4.23 12.65 21.45
C THR A 741 -4.05 11.14 21.54
N LEU A 742 -2.86 10.66 21.19
CA LEU A 742 -2.45 9.28 21.45
C LEU A 742 -1.97 9.18 22.89
N MET A 743 -2.58 8.29 23.67
CA MET A 743 -2.19 7.96 25.02
C MET A 743 -1.39 6.65 24.98
N LYS A 744 -0.18 6.64 25.55
CA LYS A 744 0.66 5.46 25.78
C LYS A 744 0.72 5.19 27.29
N ASN A 745 0.24 4.02 27.72
CA ASN A 745 0.19 3.61 29.13
C ASN A 745 -0.46 4.68 30.04
N GLY A 746 -1.56 5.28 29.56
CA GLY A 746 -2.31 6.32 30.27
C GLY A 746 -1.68 7.72 30.28
N GLN A 747 -0.58 7.93 29.55
CA GLN A 747 0.08 9.24 29.42
C GLN A 747 0.01 9.76 27.99
N PRO A 748 -0.19 11.08 27.75
CA PRO A 748 -0.14 11.64 26.41
C PRO A 748 1.26 11.46 25.80
N ASP A 749 1.31 10.85 24.61
CA ASP A 749 2.52 10.60 23.84
C ASP A 749 2.62 11.53 22.62
N GLN A 750 1.56 11.57 21.80
CA GLN A 750 1.46 12.43 20.62
C GLN A 750 0.14 13.21 20.62
N VAL A 751 0.16 14.43 20.11
CA VAL A 751 -1.03 15.27 19.98
C VAL A 751 -1.00 16.00 18.64
N VAL A 752 -2.11 15.95 17.90
CA VAL A 752 -2.29 16.72 16.67
C VAL A 752 -3.61 17.50 16.72
N LEU A 753 -3.59 18.73 16.21
CA LEU A 753 -4.80 19.49 15.92
C LEU A 753 -5.33 19.06 14.55
N LEU A 754 -6.58 18.61 14.50
CA LEU A 754 -7.25 18.14 13.29
C LEU A 754 -7.70 19.33 12.44
N SER A 755 -6.80 19.83 11.60
CA SER A 755 -7.01 20.99 10.72
C SER A 755 -6.50 20.71 9.30
N GLY A 756 -7.29 21.06 8.27
CA GLY A 756 -6.92 20.83 6.88
C GLY A 756 -6.60 19.36 6.61
N ASP A 757 -5.40 19.08 6.10
CA ASP A 757 -4.92 17.74 5.75
C ASP A 757 -4.18 17.01 6.89
N ARG A 758 -4.26 17.52 8.13
CA ARG A 758 -3.65 16.87 9.30
C ARG A 758 -4.65 15.93 9.98
N TYR A 759 -4.57 14.65 9.61
CA TYR A 759 -5.47 13.60 10.09
C TYR A 759 -4.75 12.28 10.43
N GLU A 760 -3.44 12.33 10.62
CA GLU A 760 -2.62 11.16 10.96
C GLU A 760 -1.75 11.46 12.18
N LEU A 761 -1.44 10.41 12.94
CA LEU A 761 -0.50 10.43 14.07
C LEU A 761 0.59 9.39 13.82
N SER A 762 1.86 9.79 13.94
CA SER A 762 3.00 8.86 13.85
C SER A 762 3.61 8.63 15.23
N PHE A 763 3.86 7.38 15.59
CA PHE A 763 4.44 7.00 16.88
C PHE A 763 5.28 5.73 16.76
N VAL A 764 6.19 5.51 17.71
CA VAL A 764 7.05 4.33 17.72
C VAL A 764 6.44 3.24 18.59
N TRP A 765 6.29 2.04 18.02
CA TRP A 765 5.94 0.84 18.75
C TRP A 765 7.19 -0.02 18.94
N ASP A 766 7.64 -0.14 20.19
CA ASP A 766 8.85 -0.85 20.59
C ASP A 766 8.66 -1.77 21.81
N ASP A 767 7.43 -1.92 22.30
CA ASP A 767 7.06 -2.92 23.31
C ASP A 767 5.62 -3.40 23.10
N ARG A 768 5.41 -4.72 22.94
CA ARG A 768 4.06 -5.32 22.80
C ARG A 768 3.19 -5.15 24.04
N GLN A 769 3.77 -4.88 25.21
CA GLN A 769 3.04 -4.67 26.45
C GLN A 769 2.49 -3.26 26.59
N ASP A 770 2.90 -2.33 25.73
CA ASP A 770 2.38 -0.97 25.73
C ASP A 770 0.89 -0.95 25.38
N GLN A 771 0.12 -0.21 26.18
CA GLN A 771 -1.30 0.05 25.94
C GLN A 771 -1.48 1.41 25.27
N TYR A 772 -2.17 1.41 24.14
CA TYR A 772 -2.46 2.63 23.38
C TYR A 772 -3.97 2.91 23.34
N VAL A 773 -4.32 4.18 23.51
CA VAL A 773 -5.71 4.69 23.41
C VAL A 773 -5.69 6.00 22.62
N LEU A 774 -6.66 6.20 21.73
CA LEU A 774 -6.84 7.45 21.00
C LEU A 774 -7.94 8.28 21.65
N VAL A 775 -7.66 9.52 22.02
CA VAL A 775 -8.65 10.48 22.56
C VAL A 775 -8.86 11.61 21.56
N ILE A 776 -10.11 11.84 21.15
CA ILE A 776 -10.47 12.92 20.22
C ILE A 776 -11.43 13.91 20.90
N GLY A 777 -10.99 15.15 21.08
CA GLY A 777 -11.77 16.19 21.73
C GLY A 777 -10.93 17.40 22.18
N GLN A 778 -11.01 17.74 23.47
CA GLN A 778 -10.18 18.75 24.10
C GLN A 778 -8.72 18.26 24.16
N ARG A 779 -7.77 19.22 24.17
CA ARG A 779 -6.36 18.89 24.30
C ARG A 779 -6.10 18.23 25.66
N VAL A 780 -5.62 16.99 25.64
CA VAL A 780 -5.12 16.30 26.83
C VAL A 780 -3.62 16.60 26.93
N ALA A 781 -3.22 17.49 27.84
CA ALA A 781 -1.83 17.82 28.07
C ALA A 781 -1.23 16.93 29.16
N ARG A 782 0.05 16.58 29.02
CA ARG A 782 0.82 15.94 30.09
C ARG A 782 0.75 16.84 31.33
N PRO A 783 0.48 16.30 32.53
CA PRO A 783 0.64 17.09 33.75
C PRO A 783 2.08 17.65 33.75
N PRO A 784 2.30 18.93 34.09
CA PRO A 784 3.65 19.44 34.23
C PRO A 784 4.40 18.52 35.20
N ALA A 785 5.59 18.07 34.80
CA ALA A 785 6.44 17.28 35.67
C ALA A 785 6.59 18.06 36.98
N VAL A 786 6.05 17.51 38.08
CA VAL A 786 6.22 18.11 39.40
C VAL A 786 7.71 17.99 39.69
N SER A 787 8.46 19.06 39.43
CA SER A 787 9.84 19.13 39.86
C SER A 787 9.81 19.07 41.38
N GLY A 788 10.31 17.97 41.95
CA GLY A 788 10.53 17.85 43.38
C GLY A 788 11.57 18.86 43.82
N LYS A 789 11.15 20.11 44.05
CA LYS A 789 11.78 21.08 44.92
C LYS A 789 10.67 21.88 45.60
N THR A 790 10.41 21.52 46.85
CA THR A 790 9.80 22.41 47.83
C THR A 790 10.54 23.74 47.83
N LEU A 791 9.80 24.84 47.74
CA LEU A 791 10.13 26.08 48.44
C LEU A 791 8.89 26.96 48.56
N LEU A 792 8.49 27.08 49.82
CA LEU A 792 7.60 28.08 50.38
C LEU A 792 8.04 29.51 50.01
N GLU A 793 7.06 30.42 50.11
CA GLU A 793 7.16 31.88 50.24
C GLU A 793 7.42 32.74 48.99
N ARG A 794 6.35 33.34 48.46
CA ARG A 794 6.02 34.78 48.67
C ARG A 794 4.71 35.21 47.98
N PRO A 795 4.07 36.29 48.46
CA PRO A 795 2.67 36.60 48.18
C PRO A 795 2.44 37.28 46.82
N THR A 796 1.24 37.04 46.32
CA THR A 796 0.63 37.51 45.08
C THR A 796 0.57 39.05 45.00
N PRO A 797 0.91 39.66 43.86
CA PRO A 797 0.27 40.91 43.43
C PRO A 797 -0.96 40.57 42.59
N GLN A 798 -2.11 41.04 43.05
CA GLN A 798 -3.35 41.09 42.29
C GLN A 798 -3.11 41.69 40.90
N ARG A 799 -3.32 40.90 39.86
CA ARG A 799 -3.62 41.40 38.52
C ARG A 799 -4.91 40.75 38.05
N GLN A 800 -5.86 41.61 37.72
CA GLN A 800 -7.18 41.27 37.23
C GLN A 800 -7.08 40.29 36.05
N VAL A 801 -7.69 39.13 36.24
CA VAL A 801 -7.96 38.16 35.18
C VAL A 801 -9.10 38.75 34.32
N PRO A 802 -8.92 38.93 33.00
CA PRO A 802 -10.04 39.21 32.13
C PRO A 802 -10.99 38.00 32.17
N PRO A 803 -12.32 38.19 32.13
CA PRO A 803 -13.26 37.08 32.23
C PRO A 803 -12.99 36.07 31.10
N LEU A 804 -12.78 34.81 31.49
CA LEU A 804 -12.74 33.69 30.56
C LEU A 804 -14.02 33.70 29.70
N PRO A 805 -13.92 33.51 28.37
CA PRO A 805 -15.11 33.24 27.57
C PRO A 805 -15.78 31.98 28.10
N ARG A 806 -17.08 32.08 28.37
CA ARG A 806 -17.92 30.95 28.79
C ARG A 806 -17.79 29.83 27.77
N GLN A 807 -17.54 28.60 28.25
CA GLN A 807 -17.74 27.39 27.45
C GLN A 807 -19.16 27.43 26.85
N PRO A 808 -19.35 27.13 25.55
CA PRO A 808 -20.67 26.92 25.01
C PRO A 808 -21.18 25.57 25.53
N ALA A 809 -22.13 25.63 26.47
CA ALA A 809 -23.14 24.59 26.60
C ALA A 809 -23.96 24.63 25.31
N ASN A 810 -23.93 23.53 24.54
CA ASN A 810 -24.78 23.13 23.41
C ASN A 810 -23.94 22.55 22.26
N LEU A 811 -23.35 21.37 22.49
CA LEU A 811 -23.11 20.41 21.42
C LEU A 811 -24.31 19.46 21.48
N LEU A 812 -25.09 19.39 20.38
CA LEU A 812 -26.38 18.68 20.21
C LEU A 812 -27.65 19.51 20.52
N ARG A 813 -27.97 20.51 19.67
CA ARG A 813 -29.38 20.90 19.40
C ARG A 813 -29.61 21.21 17.92
N ASN A 814 -30.73 20.67 17.43
CA ASN A 814 -31.23 20.64 16.05
C ASN A 814 -32.10 21.86 15.73
N ASP A 815 -31.51 22.98 15.30
CA ASP A 815 -32.34 24.15 14.99
C ASP A 815 -31.66 25.07 13.94
N TRP A 816 -31.72 24.72 12.65
CA TRP A 816 -31.52 25.70 11.56
C TRP A 816 -32.65 25.58 10.53
N GLN A 817 -33.65 26.46 10.67
CA GLN A 817 -34.50 26.89 9.56
C GLN A 817 -33.94 28.22 9.01
N PRO A 818 -33.74 28.38 7.69
CA PRO A 818 -33.61 29.70 7.11
C PRO A 818 -35.00 30.24 6.71
N ARG A 819 -35.41 31.36 7.32
CA ARG A 819 -36.43 32.24 6.76
C ARG A 819 -35.73 33.24 5.83
N PHE A 820 -36.05 33.16 4.54
CA PHE A 820 -35.75 34.23 3.58
C PHE A 820 -36.81 35.32 3.66
N ARG A 821 -36.37 36.58 3.52
CA ARG A 821 -37.13 37.60 2.81
C ARG A 821 -36.61 37.67 1.40
#